data_AF-A0A412YD07-F1
#
_entry.id   AF-A0A412YD07-F1
#
_cell.length_a   1.000
_cell.length_b   1.000
_cell.length_c   1.000
_cell.angle_alpha   90.00
_cell.angle_beta   90.00
_cell.angle_gamma   90.00
#
_symmetry.space_group_name_H-M   'P 1'
#
loop_
_entity.id
_entity.type
_entity.pdbx_description
1 polymer ?
#
loop_
_entity_poly.entity_id
_entity_poly.type
_entity_poly.pdbx_seq_one_letter_code
_entity_poly.pdbx_strand_id
1 'polypeptide(L)'
;MKKLPTIILCFYLCFFTNTVWAQSLNEDAFTLLDLSYPGLEKVNQLYNEGNKEDAAKALLKYYQNRKKIINPTINLDSITISKQEQEWADEALKHTFYVHDGYRPFNYGKDINWQYWPVKDNELRWQLHRHKWFIPMGKAYYLSKDEKYAKEWVYQYRDWVRKNPLLEIDAQEYEILNHSKIKGVAENVRFAWRPLETSHRLADQINQFTLFLSSPSFTADFLTEFLVNYRRHAFHVLHNYSAEGNHLLFEAQRMIYAGVFFPEFKEAVSWRESGIKILNREIEKQVYEDGSQYELDLGYHAACIDIFQKALFMAESNGFHNEFPQSYIKTVERMIVFFLNLNFPDYTYPCFSDASRNNTWGRFWNWAKLFPDNEQIRYFATLGKEGKAPDNLSKGFLTSGFFTFRNGWNKDATIMIIKAGPKGEWHCQPDNGTFELWFNGKNLFPDSGSYVYGGDKEVAKLRNWFRQTAVHNTLTLNNKDLETTQSVTKQWKADGDIQVLVTENPSYKELKHRRFIFCIDASYFVIVDEAIGTAQGTINLHYQLCDGKINVDSQNKKLATAYEGNSNVVLQCFANKEIKMEEEEGWYSTSYRHRTKRPAFAFNVEKTSEETVSYITVIYPVKDINKKVDISAKLQEKTRNCVELEVKINGKKKTLKCQLQE
;
A
#
# COMPACT_ATOMS: atom_id res chain seq x y z
N MET A 1 -63.23 -73.39 20.85
CA MET A 1 -62.54 -74.16 19.79
C MET A 1 -61.47 -73.24 19.19
N LYS A 2 -60.19 -73.31 19.63
CA LYS A 2 -59.02 -73.98 18.96
C LYS A 2 -58.86 -73.51 17.50
N LYS A 3 -57.77 -72.89 16.99
CA LYS A 3 -56.31 -72.95 17.27
C LYS A 3 -55.56 -71.68 16.77
N LEU A 4 -54.37 -71.41 17.35
CA LEU A 4 -53.24 -70.57 16.85
C LEU A 4 -52.36 -71.36 15.83
N PRO A 5 -51.21 -70.87 15.28
CA PRO A 5 -50.72 -69.53 14.81
C PRO A 5 -50.06 -69.61 13.37
N THR A 6 -49.47 -68.53 12.82
CA THR A 6 -48.09 -68.45 12.19
C THR A 6 -47.81 -67.08 11.55
N ILE A 7 -46.56 -66.65 11.72
CA ILE A 7 -45.85 -65.40 11.40
C ILE A 7 -45.56 -65.23 9.89
N ILE A 8 -45.64 -64.01 9.32
CA ILE A 8 -44.71 -63.52 8.26
C ILE A 8 -44.40 -62.02 8.46
N LEU A 9 -43.10 -61.76 8.40
CA LEU A 9 -42.32 -60.52 8.48
C LEU A 9 -42.59 -59.58 7.29
N CYS A 10 -42.86 -58.29 7.52
CA CYS A 10 -42.77 -57.25 6.47
C CYS A 10 -41.74 -56.19 6.89
N PHE A 11 -40.64 -56.14 6.13
CA PHE A 11 -39.53 -55.21 6.25
C PHE A 11 -39.94 -53.77 5.90
N TYR A 12 -39.39 -52.83 6.67
CA TYR A 12 -39.40 -51.39 6.41
C TYR A 12 -38.65 -51.04 5.11
N LEU A 13 -39.27 -50.21 4.26
CA LEU A 13 -38.60 -49.45 3.21
C LEU A 13 -38.86 -47.95 3.48
N CYS A 14 -38.01 -47.36 4.32
CA CYS A 14 -37.89 -45.91 4.42
C CYS A 14 -37.18 -45.42 3.15
N PHE A 15 -37.91 -44.64 2.34
CA PHE A 15 -37.34 -43.88 1.24
C PHE A 15 -36.32 -42.86 1.79
N PHE A 16 -35.03 -43.14 1.60
CA PHE A 16 -34.03 -42.08 1.51
C PHE A 16 -34.16 -41.45 0.12
N THR A 17 -34.81 -40.28 0.03
CA THR A 17 -34.71 -39.44 -1.17
C THR A 17 -33.34 -38.78 -1.17
N ASN A 18 -32.35 -39.43 -1.78
CA ASN A 18 -31.19 -38.72 -2.30
C ASN A 18 -31.70 -37.84 -3.45
N THR A 19 -31.74 -36.53 -3.26
CA THR A 19 -31.83 -35.58 -4.36
C THR A 19 -30.53 -35.65 -5.15
N VAL A 20 -30.47 -36.55 -6.12
CA VAL A 20 -29.49 -36.50 -7.20
C VAL A 20 -29.87 -35.29 -8.03
N TRP A 21 -29.19 -34.17 -7.79
CA TRP A 21 -29.32 -32.96 -8.61
C TRP A 21 -28.83 -33.30 -10.02
N ALA A 22 -29.71 -33.24 -11.01
CA ALA A 22 -29.33 -33.48 -12.40
C ALA A 22 -28.28 -32.45 -12.82
N GLN A 23 -27.05 -32.89 -13.05
CA GLN A 23 -25.97 -32.09 -13.61
C GLN A 23 -26.32 -31.75 -15.06
N SER A 24 -26.67 -30.49 -15.34
CA SER A 24 -26.94 -30.02 -16.70
C SER A 24 -25.76 -29.20 -17.21
N LEU A 25 -25.20 -29.62 -18.34
CA LEU A 25 -24.15 -28.89 -19.05
C LEU A 25 -24.60 -27.46 -19.42
N ASN A 26 -23.77 -26.45 -19.16
CA ASN A 26 -24.03 -25.09 -19.62
C ASN A 26 -23.40 -24.85 -21.00
N GLU A 27 -24.19 -25.01 -22.05
CA GLU A 27 -23.72 -24.96 -23.44
C GLU A 27 -23.18 -23.59 -23.86
N ASP A 28 -23.59 -22.51 -23.18
CA ASP A 28 -23.13 -21.14 -23.49
C ASP A 28 -21.60 -21.04 -23.41
N ALA A 29 -20.96 -21.86 -22.56
CA ALA A 29 -19.50 -21.88 -22.42
C ALA A 29 -18.77 -22.02 -23.77
N PHE A 30 -19.26 -22.86 -24.68
CA PHE A 30 -18.63 -23.06 -25.99
C PHE A 30 -18.79 -21.86 -26.92
N THR A 31 -19.84 -21.06 -26.74
CA THR A 31 -20.06 -19.85 -27.53
C THR A 31 -19.15 -18.70 -27.09
N LEU A 32 -18.74 -18.69 -25.82
CA LEU A 32 -17.88 -17.69 -25.21
C LEU A 32 -16.38 -17.93 -25.50
N LEU A 33 -15.99 -19.17 -25.75
CA LEU A 33 -14.61 -19.57 -26.03
C LEU A 33 -14.27 -19.47 -27.50
N ASP A 34 -13.05 -19.07 -27.81
CA ASP A 34 -12.44 -19.26 -29.12
C ASP A 34 -12.04 -20.73 -29.28
N LEU A 35 -12.91 -21.55 -29.88
CA LEU A 35 -12.64 -22.97 -30.11
C LEU A 35 -11.51 -23.21 -31.12
N SER A 36 -11.00 -22.18 -31.80
CA SER A 36 -9.79 -22.26 -32.62
C SER A 36 -8.49 -22.08 -31.81
N TYR A 37 -8.60 -21.75 -30.52
CA TYR A 37 -7.44 -21.56 -29.65
C TYR A 37 -6.58 -22.83 -29.58
N PRO A 38 -5.24 -22.73 -29.71
CA PRO A 38 -4.35 -23.89 -29.71
C PRO A 38 -4.51 -24.78 -28.49
N GLY A 39 -4.76 -26.08 -28.70
CA GLY A 39 -5.06 -27.07 -27.67
C GLY A 39 -6.55 -27.37 -27.49
N LEU A 40 -7.45 -26.58 -28.10
CA LEU A 40 -8.89 -26.82 -28.10
C LEU A 40 -9.39 -27.57 -29.34
N GLU A 41 -8.52 -28.13 -30.18
CA GLU A 41 -8.88 -28.76 -31.44
C GLU A 41 -9.89 -29.90 -31.24
N LYS A 42 -9.69 -30.71 -30.18
CA LYS A 42 -10.61 -31.81 -29.86
C LYS A 42 -11.96 -31.31 -29.34
N VAL A 43 -11.96 -30.21 -28.59
CA VAL A 43 -13.20 -29.57 -28.10
C VAL A 43 -14.00 -29.05 -29.29
N ASN A 44 -13.34 -28.35 -30.21
CA ASN A 44 -13.94 -27.82 -31.42
C ASN A 44 -14.54 -28.92 -32.31
N GLN A 45 -13.79 -30.00 -32.54
CA GLN A 45 -14.27 -31.16 -33.29
C GLN A 45 -15.56 -31.73 -32.67
N LEU A 46 -15.51 -32.09 -31.38
CA LEU A 46 -16.64 -32.74 -30.70
C LEU A 46 -17.87 -31.85 -30.62
N TYR A 47 -17.68 -30.54 -30.39
CA TYR A 47 -18.76 -29.57 -30.36
C TYR A 47 -19.46 -29.46 -31.73
N ASN A 48 -18.70 -29.40 -32.83
CA ASN A 48 -19.25 -29.33 -34.19
C ASN A 48 -19.92 -30.64 -34.64
N GLU A 49 -19.52 -31.78 -34.06
CA GLU A 49 -20.20 -33.08 -34.24
C GLU A 49 -21.49 -33.20 -33.39
N GLY A 50 -21.81 -32.20 -32.57
CA GLY A 50 -22.97 -32.20 -31.67
C GLY A 50 -22.76 -32.96 -30.36
N ASN A 51 -21.55 -33.49 -30.11
CA ASN A 51 -21.21 -34.25 -28.90
C ASN A 51 -20.71 -33.31 -27.78
N LYS A 52 -21.65 -32.56 -27.20
CA LYS A 52 -21.35 -31.48 -26.25
C LYS A 52 -20.82 -31.98 -24.90
N GLU A 53 -21.28 -33.13 -24.42
CA GLU A 53 -20.78 -33.72 -23.17
C GLU A 53 -19.31 -34.11 -23.28
N ASP A 54 -18.92 -34.78 -24.37
CA ASP A 54 -17.53 -35.15 -24.56
C ASP A 54 -16.67 -33.92 -24.91
N ALA A 55 -17.23 -32.91 -25.57
CA ALA A 55 -16.56 -31.62 -25.74
C ALA A 55 -16.22 -30.97 -24.38
N ALA A 56 -17.14 -31.01 -23.41
CA ALA A 56 -16.92 -30.50 -22.06
C ALA A 56 -15.85 -31.30 -21.30
N LYS A 57 -15.87 -32.64 -21.42
CA LYS A 57 -14.81 -33.50 -20.84
C LYS A 57 -13.45 -33.22 -21.49
N ALA A 58 -13.41 -33.02 -22.80
CA ALA A 58 -12.20 -32.64 -23.52
C ALA A 58 -11.69 -31.26 -23.07
N LEU A 59 -12.59 -30.30 -22.81
CA LEU A 59 -12.25 -28.98 -22.30
C LEU A 59 -11.67 -29.05 -20.88
N LEU A 60 -12.28 -29.85 -19.98
CA LEU A 60 -11.73 -30.10 -18.65
C LEU A 60 -10.33 -30.71 -18.74
N LYS A 61 -10.17 -31.71 -19.61
CA LYS A 61 -8.86 -32.34 -19.86
C LYS A 61 -7.85 -31.36 -20.42
N TYR A 62 -8.25 -30.43 -21.28
CA TYR A 62 -7.38 -29.35 -21.76
C TYR A 62 -6.87 -28.53 -20.57
N TYR A 63 -7.75 -28.00 -19.73
CA TYR A 63 -7.35 -27.17 -18.60
C TYR A 63 -6.46 -27.92 -17.60
N GLN A 64 -6.78 -29.18 -17.29
CA GLN A 64 -5.96 -30.03 -16.41
C GLN A 64 -4.54 -30.25 -16.93
N ASN A 65 -4.34 -30.19 -18.25
CA ASN A 65 -3.04 -30.38 -18.90
C ASN A 65 -2.41 -29.08 -19.41
N ARG A 66 -3.06 -27.92 -19.19
CA ARG A 66 -2.58 -26.63 -19.68
C ARG A 66 -1.35 -26.18 -18.89
N LYS A 67 -0.22 -26.03 -19.58
CA LYS A 67 1.08 -25.64 -18.98
C LYS A 67 1.59 -24.25 -19.39
N LYS A 68 1.08 -23.71 -20.50
CA LYS A 68 1.57 -22.42 -21.05
C LYS A 68 1.13 -21.21 -20.22
N ILE A 69 0.03 -21.34 -19.49
CA ILE A 69 -0.51 -20.31 -18.61
C ILE A 69 -0.26 -20.71 -17.17
N ILE A 70 0.41 -19.85 -16.42
CA ILE A 70 0.73 -20.04 -15.00
C ILE A 70 -0.02 -19.03 -14.14
N ASN A 71 -0.31 -19.44 -12.91
CA ASN A 71 -0.81 -18.55 -11.87
C ASN A 71 0.38 -18.08 -11.00
N PRO A 72 0.87 -16.85 -11.17
CA PRO A 72 2.01 -16.36 -10.39
C PRO A 72 1.70 -16.14 -8.90
N THR A 73 0.42 -16.12 -8.51
CA THR A 73 0.00 -15.88 -7.13
C THR A 73 -0.11 -17.16 -6.29
N ILE A 74 -0.15 -18.33 -6.93
CA ILE A 74 -0.21 -19.64 -6.27
C ILE A 74 0.83 -20.57 -6.88
N ASN A 75 1.83 -20.94 -6.08
CA ASN A 75 2.73 -22.03 -6.41
C ASN A 75 2.25 -23.33 -5.77
N LEU A 76 1.76 -24.25 -6.60
CA LEU A 76 1.23 -25.55 -6.16
C LEU A 76 2.29 -26.43 -5.47
N ASP A 77 3.58 -26.26 -5.80
CA ASP A 77 4.67 -27.05 -5.21
C ASP A 77 5.05 -26.59 -3.78
N SER A 78 4.59 -25.42 -3.35
CA SER A 78 4.96 -24.82 -2.06
C SER A 78 3.75 -24.26 -1.32
N ILE A 79 2.59 -24.91 -1.44
CA ILE A 79 1.38 -24.48 -0.74
C ILE A 79 1.55 -24.62 0.77
N THR A 80 1.17 -23.58 1.49
CA THR A 80 1.06 -23.59 2.95
C THR A 80 -0.31 -23.08 3.36
N ILE A 81 -0.83 -23.59 4.48
CA ILE A 81 -2.03 -23.09 5.13
C ILE A 81 -1.70 -22.72 6.58
N SER A 82 -2.05 -21.51 6.98
CA SER A 82 -1.93 -21.10 8.39
C SER A 82 -3.01 -21.75 9.25
N LYS A 83 -2.82 -21.76 10.57
CA LYS A 83 -3.84 -22.26 11.51
C LYS A 83 -5.18 -21.53 11.34
N GLN A 84 -5.13 -20.20 11.15
CA GLN A 84 -6.31 -19.37 10.98
C GLN A 84 -7.03 -19.68 9.65
N GLU A 85 -6.29 -19.84 8.55
CA GLU A 85 -6.89 -20.25 7.28
C GLU A 85 -7.52 -21.66 7.37
N GLN A 86 -6.87 -22.59 8.06
CA GLN A 86 -7.43 -23.92 8.29
C GLN A 86 -8.75 -23.84 9.08
N GLU A 87 -8.80 -23.03 10.14
CA GLU A 87 -10.03 -22.77 10.90
C GLU A 87 -11.14 -22.21 9.99
N TRP A 88 -10.85 -21.22 9.14
CA TRP A 88 -11.83 -20.67 8.19
C TRP A 88 -12.32 -21.72 7.18
N ALA A 89 -11.44 -22.59 6.70
CA ALA A 89 -11.81 -23.67 5.79
C ALA A 89 -12.75 -24.69 6.46
N ASP A 90 -12.46 -25.06 7.71
CA ASP A 90 -13.26 -26.02 8.49
C ASP A 90 -14.61 -25.45 8.94
N GLU A 91 -14.66 -24.17 9.29
CA GLU A 91 -15.90 -23.46 9.62
C GLU A 91 -16.80 -23.29 8.39
N ALA A 92 -16.21 -23.06 7.21
CA ALA A 92 -16.95 -22.94 5.97
C ALA A 92 -17.73 -24.23 5.62
N LEU A 93 -17.26 -25.41 6.03
CA LEU A 93 -18.00 -26.67 5.90
C LEU A 93 -19.33 -26.69 6.66
N LYS A 94 -19.51 -25.77 7.61
CA LYS A 94 -20.72 -25.61 8.43
C LYS A 94 -21.48 -24.33 8.05
N HIS A 95 -21.10 -23.68 6.95
CA HIS A 95 -21.59 -22.39 6.48
C HIS A 95 -21.34 -21.24 7.49
N THR A 96 -20.27 -21.36 8.26
CA THR A 96 -19.76 -20.26 9.07
C THR A 96 -18.65 -19.56 8.29
N PHE A 97 -18.89 -18.32 7.87
CA PHE A 97 -18.03 -17.65 6.89
C PHE A 97 -17.23 -16.52 7.51
N TYR A 98 -15.92 -16.53 7.25
CA TYR A 98 -15.05 -15.39 7.52
C TYR A 98 -15.24 -14.31 6.46
N VAL A 99 -15.52 -13.09 6.90
CA VAL A 99 -15.86 -11.97 6.03
C VAL A 99 -14.94 -10.77 6.24
N HIS A 100 -14.69 -10.37 7.50
CA HIS A 100 -13.99 -9.13 7.82
C HIS A 100 -13.31 -9.25 9.20
N ASP A 101 -12.09 -8.73 9.36
CA ASP A 101 -11.29 -8.87 10.59
C ASP A 101 -11.94 -8.22 11.82
N GLY A 102 -12.76 -7.20 11.60
CA GLY A 102 -13.53 -6.52 12.65
C GLY A 102 -14.69 -7.35 13.23
N TYR A 103 -15.00 -8.52 12.66
CA TYR A 103 -16.11 -9.36 13.10
C TYR A 103 -15.70 -10.82 13.20
N ARG A 104 -16.24 -11.53 14.21
CA ARG A 104 -16.18 -12.99 14.22
C ARG A 104 -16.98 -13.57 13.04
N PRO A 105 -16.60 -14.72 12.48
CA PRO A 105 -17.39 -15.42 11.48
C PRO A 105 -18.85 -15.65 11.93
N PHE A 106 -19.79 -15.51 11.00
CA PHE A 106 -21.22 -15.75 11.25
C PHE A 106 -21.67 -17.01 10.53
N ASN A 107 -22.67 -17.72 11.10
CA ASN A 107 -23.31 -18.84 10.43
C ASN A 107 -24.45 -18.35 9.53
N TYR A 108 -24.43 -18.73 8.26
CA TYR A 108 -25.38 -18.28 7.24
C TYR A 108 -26.52 -19.28 6.98
N GLY A 109 -26.64 -20.32 7.81
CA GLY A 109 -27.69 -21.33 7.75
C GLY A 109 -27.39 -22.48 6.79
N LYS A 110 -28.04 -23.62 7.01
CA LYS A 110 -27.88 -24.84 6.16
C LYS A 110 -28.31 -24.59 4.72
N ASP A 111 -29.41 -23.86 4.52
CA ASP A 111 -29.72 -23.24 3.24
C ASP A 111 -29.13 -21.82 3.26
N ILE A 112 -27.99 -21.64 2.58
CA ILE A 112 -27.15 -20.45 2.76
C ILE A 112 -27.95 -19.18 2.42
N ASN A 113 -28.11 -18.30 3.40
CA ASN A 113 -28.72 -17.00 3.21
C ASN A 113 -27.66 -15.95 2.89
N TRP A 114 -27.34 -15.77 1.61
CA TRP A 114 -26.39 -14.74 1.13
C TRP A 114 -26.81 -13.29 1.41
N GLN A 115 -28.04 -13.08 1.90
CA GLN A 115 -28.57 -11.77 2.29
C GLN A 115 -28.61 -11.58 3.80
N TYR A 116 -28.12 -12.56 4.58
CA TYR A 116 -28.10 -12.46 6.03
C TYR A 116 -27.22 -11.28 6.47
N TRP A 117 -27.82 -10.38 7.25
CA TRP A 117 -27.21 -9.11 7.62
C TRP A 117 -27.28 -8.90 9.15
N PRO A 118 -26.40 -9.58 9.92
CA PRO A 118 -26.50 -9.63 11.39
C PRO A 118 -26.18 -8.28 12.04
N VAL A 119 -25.32 -7.50 11.41
CA VAL A 119 -24.98 -6.12 11.77
C VAL A 119 -25.25 -5.29 10.54
N LYS A 120 -26.02 -4.19 10.65
CA LYS A 120 -26.37 -3.30 9.53
C LYS A 120 -25.20 -2.42 9.09
N ASP A 121 -24.11 -3.09 8.73
CA ASP A 121 -22.88 -2.55 8.17
C ASP A 121 -22.79 -3.03 6.72
N ASN A 122 -22.78 -2.10 5.76
CA ASN A 122 -22.71 -2.47 4.35
C ASN A 122 -21.40 -3.20 4.02
N GLU A 123 -20.29 -2.88 4.70
CA GLU A 123 -19.00 -3.56 4.49
C GLU A 123 -19.08 -5.05 4.82
N LEU A 124 -19.81 -5.41 5.88
CA LEU A 124 -20.04 -6.80 6.21
C LEU A 124 -20.80 -7.54 5.09
N ARG A 125 -21.80 -6.90 4.46
CA ARG A 125 -22.58 -7.53 3.39
C ARG A 125 -21.85 -7.53 2.05
N TRP A 126 -21.13 -6.45 1.70
CA TRP A 126 -20.25 -6.43 0.52
C TRP A 126 -19.17 -7.50 0.62
N GLN A 127 -18.41 -7.53 1.72
CA GLN A 127 -17.26 -8.43 1.83
C GLN A 127 -17.65 -9.90 1.93
N LEU A 128 -18.89 -10.23 2.33
CA LEU A 128 -19.41 -11.59 2.24
C LEU A 128 -19.25 -12.14 0.81
N HIS A 129 -19.52 -11.30 -0.18
CA HIS A 129 -19.45 -11.67 -1.59
C HIS A 129 -18.02 -11.62 -2.16
N ARG A 130 -16.98 -11.44 -1.32
CA ARG A 130 -15.58 -11.69 -1.71
C ARG A 130 -15.17 -13.15 -1.53
N HIS A 131 -15.99 -13.96 -0.82
CA HIS A 131 -15.75 -15.40 -0.62
C HIS A 131 -14.37 -15.73 -0.05
N LYS A 132 -13.89 -14.96 0.93
CA LYS A 132 -12.52 -15.04 1.46
C LYS A 132 -12.12 -16.43 1.98
N TRP A 133 -13.09 -17.30 2.30
CA TRP A 133 -12.86 -18.67 2.76
C TRP A 133 -12.65 -19.69 1.64
N PHE A 134 -12.97 -19.38 0.37
CA PHE A 134 -12.81 -20.34 -0.73
C PHE A 134 -11.34 -20.66 -1.04
N ILE A 135 -10.43 -19.69 -0.95
CA ILE A 135 -8.99 -19.97 -1.10
C ILE A 135 -8.46 -20.85 0.05
N PRO A 136 -8.76 -20.56 1.34
CA PRO A 136 -8.48 -21.47 2.44
C PRO A 136 -9.01 -22.89 2.24
N MET A 137 -10.27 -23.06 1.78
CA MET A 137 -10.80 -24.39 1.44
C MET A 137 -9.99 -25.07 0.34
N GLY A 138 -9.56 -24.32 -0.69
CA GLY A 138 -8.71 -24.83 -1.76
C GLY A 138 -7.34 -25.26 -1.28
N LYS A 139 -6.72 -24.50 -0.36
CA LYS A 139 -5.45 -24.88 0.29
C LYS A 139 -5.63 -26.13 1.14
N ALA A 140 -6.69 -26.18 1.95
CA ALA A 140 -7.00 -27.33 2.81
C ALA A 140 -7.24 -28.60 1.96
N TYR A 141 -8.03 -28.50 0.88
CA TYR A 141 -8.19 -29.56 -0.11
C TYR A 141 -6.83 -29.97 -0.71
N TYR A 142 -6.07 -29.01 -1.22
CA TYR A 142 -4.85 -29.32 -1.97
C TYR A 142 -3.82 -30.05 -1.10
N LEU A 143 -3.69 -29.67 0.18
CA LEU A 143 -2.76 -30.30 1.12
C LEU A 143 -3.26 -31.64 1.68
N SER A 144 -4.54 -31.73 2.04
CA SER A 144 -5.10 -32.94 2.67
C SER A 144 -5.59 -33.99 1.68
N LYS A 145 -5.93 -33.58 0.46
CA LYS A 145 -6.71 -34.31 -0.54
C LYS A 145 -8.08 -34.79 -0.03
N ASP A 146 -8.59 -34.19 1.04
CA ASP A 146 -9.93 -34.48 1.56
C ASP A 146 -11.00 -33.79 0.70
N GLU A 147 -11.74 -34.61 -0.05
CA GLU A 147 -12.78 -34.17 -0.98
C GLU A 147 -13.93 -33.40 -0.32
N LYS A 148 -14.08 -33.43 1.02
CA LYS A 148 -15.13 -32.65 1.69
C LYS A 148 -15.04 -31.16 1.37
N TYR A 149 -13.83 -30.61 1.26
CA TYR A 149 -13.62 -29.20 0.95
C TYR A 149 -13.98 -28.89 -0.51
N ALA A 150 -13.58 -29.74 -1.46
CA ALA A 150 -13.89 -29.54 -2.88
C ALA A 150 -15.39 -29.69 -3.16
N LYS A 151 -16.03 -30.71 -2.59
CA LYS A 151 -17.50 -30.92 -2.70
C LYS A 151 -18.28 -29.74 -2.16
N GLU A 152 -17.89 -29.27 -0.98
CA GLU A 152 -18.57 -28.15 -0.34
C GLU A 152 -18.33 -26.83 -1.11
N TRP A 153 -17.11 -26.60 -1.61
CA TRP A 153 -16.84 -25.43 -2.44
C TRP A 153 -17.67 -25.43 -3.72
N VAL A 154 -17.78 -26.56 -4.44
CA VAL A 154 -18.63 -26.68 -5.62
C VAL A 154 -20.10 -26.39 -5.28
N TYR A 155 -20.58 -26.92 -4.15
CA TYR A 155 -21.94 -26.65 -3.66
C TYR A 155 -22.16 -25.16 -3.37
N GLN A 156 -21.28 -24.54 -2.59
CA GLN A 156 -21.38 -23.12 -2.22
C GLN A 156 -21.25 -22.19 -3.44
N TYR A 157 -20.37 -22.51 -4.38
CA TYR A 157 -20.20 -21.75 -5.62
C TYR A 157 -21.50 -21.77 -6.43
N ARG A 158 -22.07 -22.95 -6.69
CA ARG A 158 -23.34 -23.11 -7.41
C ARG A 158 -24.48 -22.42 -6.68
N ASP A 159 -24.55 -22.56 -5.37
CA ASP A 159 -25.56 -21.92 -4.55
C ASP A 159 -25.49 -20.39 -4.66
N TRP A 160 -24.28 -19.83 -4.61
CA TRP A 160 -24.06 -18.40 -4.80
C TRP A 160 -24.51 -17.94 -6.20
N VAL A 161 -24.11 -18.65 -7.25
CA VAL A 161 -24.46 -18.31 -8.65
C VAL A 161 -25.98 -18.26 -8.84
N ARG A 162 -26.71 -19.20 -8.23
CA ARG A 162 -28.17 -19.31 -8.30
C ARG A 162 -28.88 -18.22 -7.49
N LYS A 163 -28.44 -17.97 -6.26
CA LYS A 163 -29.13 -17.05 -5.33
C LYS A 163 -28.74 -15.58 -5.51
N ASN A 164 -27.70 -15.30 -6.29
CA ASN A 164 -27.23 -13.94 -6.56
C ASN A 164 -27.23 -13.68 -8.07
N PRO A 165 -28.40 -13.71 -8.74
CA PRO A 165 -28.48 -13.39 -10.16
C PRO A 165 -28.06 -11.93 -10.40
N LEU A 166 -27.42 -11.69 -11.55
CA LEU A 166 -27.08 -10.34 -12.00
C LEU A 166 -28.29 -9.73 -12.72
N LEU A 167 -28.75 -8.57 -12.26
CA LEU A 167 -29.70 -7.71 -12.96
C LEU A 167 -29.02 -6.36 -13.22
N GLU A 168 -29.40 -5.66 -14.28
CA GLU A 168 -28.92 -4.29 -14.50
C GLU A 168 -29.56 -3.34 -13.48
N ILE A 169 -28.73 -2.48 -12.89
CA ILE A 169 -29.12 -1.39 -11.99
C ILE A 169 -28.32 -0.14 -12.37
N ASP A 170 -28.77 1.03 -11.93
CA ASP A 170 -27.98 2.27 -12.08
C ASP A 170 -26.64 2.14 -11.35
N ALA A 171 -25.54 2.53 -12.00
CA ALA A 171 -24.20 2.43 -11.44
C ALA A 171 -24.05 3.17 -10.10
N GLN A 172 -24.81 4.24 -9.88
CA GLN A 172 -24.78 4.98 -8.61
C GLN A 172 -25.31 4.14 -7.44
N GLU A 173 -26.23 3.21 -7.68
CA GLU A 173 -26.82 2.37 -6.63
C GLU A 173 -25.80 1.45 -5.96
N TYR A 174 -24.66 1.14 -6.61
CA TYR A 174 -23.59 0.33 -6.02
C TYR A 174 -22.93 0.99 -4.80
N GLU A 175 -22.85 2.32 -4.78
CA GLU A 175 -22.12 3.09 -3.77
C GLU A 175 -23.05 3.86 -2.80
N ILE A 176 -24.37 3.71 -2.92
CA ILE A 176 -25.32 4.33 -1.99
C ILE A 176 -25.20 3.71 -0.59
N LEU A 177 -24.78 4.53 0.37
CA LEU A 177 -24.62 4.13 1.76
C LEU A 177 -25.95 4.02 2.52
N ASN A 178 -26.92 4.89 2.21
CA ASN A 178 -28.21 5.00 2.91
C ASN A 178 -29.39 5.22 1.95
N HIS A 179 -30.55 4.62 2.25
CA HIS A 179 -31.83 4.86 1.56
C HIS A 179 -31.85 4.61 0.04
N SER A 180 -31.30 3.47 -0.40
CA SER A 180 -31.48 2.97 -1.77
C SER A 180 -32.96 2.71 -2.08
N LYS A 181 -33.36 2.96 -3.33
CA LYS A 181 -34.76 2.86 -3.79
C LYS A 181 -35.11 1.47 -4.30
N ILE A 182 -34.12 0.62 -4.58
CA ILE A 182 -34.31 -0.73 -5.12
C ILE A 182 -34.54 -1.74 -3.98
N LYS A 183 -35.33 -2.79 -4.24
CA LYS A 183 -35.73 -3.81 -3.26
C LYS A 183 -35.60 -5.23 -3.84
N GLY A 184 -35.56 -6.23 -2.96
CA GLY A 184 -35.53 -7.64 -3.35
C GLY A 184 -34.24 -8.01 -4.10
N VAL A 185 -34.36 -8.72 -5.22
CA VAL A 185 -33.19 -9.19 -5.99
C VAL A 185 -32.30 -8.04 -6.44
N ALA A 186 -32.88 -6.91 -6.89
CA ALA A 186 -32.13 -5.73 -7.31
C ALA A 186 -31.32 -5.11 -6.16
N GLU A 187 -31.84 -5.12 -4.92
CA GLU A 187 -31.05 -4.67 -3.75
C GLU A 187 -29.82 -5.56 -3.56
N ASN A 188 -30.00 -6.86 -3.67
CA ASN A 188 -28.88 -7.79 -3.50
C ASN A 188 -27.83 -7.65 -4.60
N VAL A 189 -28.19 -7.21 -5.81
CA VAL A 189 -27.21 -6.89 -6.88
C VAL A 189 -26.22 -5.83 -6.41
N ARG A 190 -26.66 -4.77 -5.72
CA ARG A 190 -25.75 -3.73 -5.22
C ARG A 190 -24.68 -4.26 -4.27
N PHE A 191 -24.95 -5.38 -3.59
CA PHE A 191 -24.01 -6.00 -2.66
C PHE A 191 -23.19 -7.10 -3.34
N ALA A 192 -23.86 -8.05 -4.00
CA ALA A 192 -23.23 -9.21 -4.60
C ALA A 192 -22.43 -8.87 -5.86
N TRP A 193 -22.86 -7.86 -6.60
CA TRP A 193 -22.30 -7.49 -7.91
C TRP A 193 -21.60 -6.14 -7.93
N ARG A 194 -21.39 -5.46 -6.79
CA ARG A 194 -20.58 -4.23 -6.77
C ARG A 194 -19.25 -4.46 -7.50
N PRO A 195 -18.84 -3.58 -8.44
CA PRO A 195 -17.65 -3.79 -9.29
C PRO A 195 -16.38 -4.15 -8.51
N LEU A 196 -16.18 -3.58 -7.32
CA LEU A 196 -15.07 -3.92 -6.45
C LEU A 196 -15.07 -5.40 -6.00
N GLU A 197 -16.19 -5.91 -5.48
CA GLU A 197 -16.34 -7.31 -5.08
C GLU A 197 -16.29 -8.24 -6.29
N THR A 198 -16.95 -7.85 -7.39
CA THR A 198 -16.97 -8.62 -8.64
C THR A 198 -15.55 -8.76 -9.21
N SER A 199 -14.76 -7.69 -9.23
CA SER A 199 -13.37 -7.75 -9.67
C SER A 199 -12.51 -8.56 -8.71
N HIS A 200 -12.74 -8.47 -7.38
CA HIS A 200 -12.08 -9.32 -6.39
C HIS A 200 -12.27 -10.80 -6.73
N ARG A 201 -13.51 -11.20 -7.03
CA ARG A 201 -13.81 -12.58 -7.43
C ARG A 201 -13.15 -12.98 -8.74
N LEU A 202 -12.95 -12.08 -9.73
CA LEU A 202 -12.17 -12.40 -10.94
C LEU A 202 -10.75 -12.87 -10.61
N ALA A 203 -10.07 -12.19 -9.68
CA ALA A 203 -8.75 -12.60 -9.25
C ALA A 203 -8.78 -13.87 -8.38
N ASP A 204 -9.67 -13.92 -7.38
CA ASP A 204 -9.69 -15.03 -6.43
C ASP A 204 -10.21 -16.34 -7.05
N GLN A 205 -11.06 -16.27 -8.08
CA GLN A 205 -11.52 -17.47 -8.80
C GLN A 205 -10.42 -18.10 -9.65
N ILE A 206 -9.40 -17.35 -10.10
CA ILE A 206 -8.19 -17.93 -10.73
C ILE A 206 -7.46 -18.84 -9.73
N ASN A 207 -7.38 -18.37 -8.47
CA ASN A 207 -6.77 -19.12 -7.38
C ASN A 207 -7.57 -20.37 -7.02
N GLN A 208 -8.89 -20.24 -6.90
CA GLN A 208 -9.79 -21.37 -6.67
C GLN A 208 -9.69 -22.40 -7.81
N PHE A 209 -9.73 -21.95 -9.06
CA PHE A 209 -9.57 -22.81 -10.23
C PHE A 209 -8.26 -23.60 -10.13
N THR A 210 -7.14 -22.92 -9.88
CA THR A 210 -5.82 -23.56 -9.74
C THR A 210 -5.79 -24.63 -8.65
N LEU A 211 -6.39 -24.36 -7.49
CA LEU A 211 -6.37 -25.27 -6.33
C LEU A 211 -7.29 -26.49 -6.53
N PHE A 212 -8.47 -26.30 -7.13
CA PHE A 212 -9.51 -27.33 -7.21
C PHE A 212 -9.56 -28.10 -8.54
N LEU A 213 -8.89 -27.66 -9.60
CA LEU A 213 -8.98 -28.26 -10.96
C LEU A 213 -8.66 -29.77 -11.01
N SER A 214 -7.86 -30.26 -10.06
CA SER A 214 -7.50 -31.69 -9.96
C SER A 214 -8.54 -32.54 -9.21
N SER A 215 -9.53 -31.92 -8.56
CA SER A 215 -10.55 -32.63 -7.80
C SER A 215 -11.53 -33.36 -8.72
N PRO A 216 -11.93 -34.61 -8.40
CA PRO A 216 -13.06 -35.27 -9.03
C PRO A 216 -14.38 -34.51 -8.90
N SER A 217 -14.52 -33.65 -7.89
CA SER A 217 -15.70 -32.79 -7.72
C SER A 217 -15.73 -31.62 -8.72
N PHE A 218 -14.58 -31.26 -9.31
CA PHE A 218 -14.49 -30.31 -10.42
C PHE A 218 -14.83 -31.01 -11.73
N THR A 219 -16.12 -31.25 -11.94
CA THR A 219 -16.64 -31.99 -13.09
C THR A 219 -16.70 -31.14 -14.36
N ALA A 220 -16.91 -31.77 -15.52
CA ALA A 220 -16.99 -31.08 -16.80
C ALA A 220 -18.21 -30.14 -16.91
N ASP A 221 -19.35 -30.53 -16.32
CA ASP A 221 -20.53 -29.66 -16.20
C ASP A 221 -20.24 -28.45 -15.30
N PHE A 222 -19.60 -28.67 -14.14
CA PHE A 222 -19.23 -27.59 -13.24
C PHE A 222 -18.23 -26.62 -13.90
N LEU A 223 -17.28 -27.12 -14.70
CA LEU A 223 -16.39 -26.28 -15.48
C LEU A 223 -17.17 -25.32 -16.39
N THR A 224 -18.20 -25.81 -17.10
CA THR A 224 -18.99 -24.94 -17.99
C THR A 224 -19.75 -23.86 -17.21
N GLU A 225 -20.34 -24.20 -16.07
CA GLU A 225 -20.97 -23.21 -15.18
C GLU A 225 -19.95 -22.20 -14.62
N PHE A 226 -18.77 -22.68 -14.24
CA PHE A 226 -17.67 -21.85 -13.75
C PHE A 226 -17.27 -20.82 -14.80
N LEU A 227 -17.02 -21.24 -16.04
CA LEU A 227 -16.58 -20.36 -17.12
C LEU A 227 -17.65 -19.34 -17.52
N VAL A 228 -18.92 -19.75 -17.60
CA VAL A 228 -20.03 -18.82 -17.89
C VAL A 228 -20.17 -17.78 -16.78
N ASN A 229 -20.11 -18.19 -15.52
CA ASN A 229 -20.14 -17.25 -14.41
C ASN A 229 -18.89 -16.35 -14.39
N TYR A 230 -17.70 -16.88 -14.64
CA TYR A 230 -16.45 -16.11 -14.67
C TYR A 230 -16.51 -15.02 -15.74
N ARG A 231 -16.93 -15.38 -16.96
CA ARG A 231 -17.16 -14.41 -18.05
C ARG A 231 -18.20 -13.36 -17.67
N ARG A 232 -19.27 -13.73 -16.95
CA ARG A 232 -20.29 -12.78 -16.47
C ARG A 232 -19.68 -11.74 -15.51
N HIS A 233 -18.70 -12.11 -14.69
CA HIS A 233 -17.97 -11.16 -13.85
C HIS A 233 -17.13 -10.18 -14.69
N ALA A 234 -16.39 -10.71 -15.67
CA ALA A 234 -15.54 -9.90 -16.54
C ALA A 234 -16.37 -8.90 -17.35
N PHE A 235 -17.47 -9.38 -17.94
CA PHE A 235 -18.43 -8.53 -18.64
C PHE A 235 -19.01 -7.44 -17.74
N HIS A 236 -19.41 -7.79 -16.51
CA HIS A 236 -19.97 -6.82 -15.58
C HIS A 236 -18.98 -5.70 -15.20
N VAL A 237 -17.75 -6.07 -14.83
CA VAL A 237 -16.69 -5.10 -14.48
C VAL A 237 -16.36 -4.20 -15.65
N LEU A 238 -16.20 -4.76 -16.86
CA LEU A 238 -15.88 -4.00 -18.08
C LEU A 238 -16.87 -2.86 -18.36
N HIS A 239 -18.14 -3.05 -18.02
CA HIS A 239 -19.22 -2.07 -18.26
C HIS A 239 -19.57 -1.22 -17.03
N ASN A 240 -18.93 -1.44 -15.88
CA ASN A 240 -19.25 -0.77 -14.62
C ASN A 240 -17.98 -0.38 -13.85
N TYR A 241 -16.90 -0.02 -14.55
CA TYR A 241 -15.72 0.51 -13.88
C TYR A 241 -16.06 1.70 -12.98
N SER A 242 -15.42 1.75 -11.81
CA SER A 242 -15.39 2.93 -10.95
C SER A 242 -14.84 4.13 -11.71
N ALA A 243 -15.34 5.33 -11.42
CA ALA A 243 -14.94 6.54 -12.16
C ALA A 243 -13.44 6.87 -11.98
N GLU A 244 -12.94 6.74 -10.75
CA GLU A 244 -11.58 7.10 -10.35
C GLU A 244 -11.14 6.38 -9.06
N GLY A 245 -9.93 6.68 -8.59
CA GLY A 245 -9.39 6.19 -7.32
C GLY A 245 -8.94 4.72 -7.34
N ASN A 246 -8.65 4.19 -6.16
CA ASN A 246 -8.03 2.86 -6.03
C ASN A 246 -8.94 1.71 -6.49
N HIS A 247 -10.26 1.86 -6.44
CA HIS A 247 -11.19 0.83 -6.94
C HIS A 247 -11.00 0.59 -8.45
N LEU A 248 -10.94 1.68 -9.24
CA LEU A 248 -10.68 1.61 -10.67
C LEU A 248 -9.37 0.89 -11.00
N LEU A 249 -8.31 1.18 -10.24
CA LEU A 249 -7.01 0.52 -10.45
C LEU A 249 -7.11 -0.99 -10.20
N PHE A 250 -7.76 -1.41 -9.11
CA PHE A 250 -7.95 -2.83 -8.82
C PHE A 250 -8.84 -3.52 -9.86
N GLU A 251 -9.93 -2.88 -10.28
CA GLU A 251 -10.82 -3.42 -11.30
C GLU A 251 -10.07 -3.65 -12.62
N ALA A 252 -9.32 -2.64 -13.10
CA ALA A 252 -8.52 -2.74 -14.31
C ALA A 252 -7.43 -3.81 -14.20
N GLN A 253 -6.70 -3.85 -13.08
CA GLN A 253 -5.69 -4.88 -12.79
C GLN A 253 -6.30 -6.29 -12.88
N ARG A 254 -7.48 -6.49 -12.31
CA ARG A 254 -8.14 -7.82 -12.25
C ARG A 254 -8.83 -8.20 -13.56
N MET A 255 -9.18 -7.22 -14.39
CA MET A 255 -9.59 -7.47 -15.78
C MET A 255 -8.42 -7.96 -16.64
N ILE A 256 -7.22 -7.44 -16.43
CA ILE A 256 -6.00 -8.00 -17.06
C ILE A 256 -5.79 -9.44 -16.60
N TYR A 257 -5.94 -9.72 -15.30
CA TYR A 257 -5.81 -11.08 -14.77
C TYR A 257 -6.77 -12.05 -15.47
N ALA A 258 -8.04 -11.64 -15.65
CA ALA A 258 -9.03 -12.45 -16.35
C ALA A 258 -8.62 -12.78 -17.78
N GLY A 259 -8.21 -11.77 -18.55
CA GLY A 259 -7.80 -11.94 -19.95
C GLY A 259 -6.45 -12.65 -20.12
N VAL A 260 -5.57 -12.61 -19.12
CA VAL A 260 -4.28 -13.34 -19.12
C VAL A 260 -4.45 -14.80 -18.71
N PHE A 261 -5.26 -15.08 -17.67
CA PHE A 261 -5.39 -16.44 -17.15
C PHE A 261 -6.35 -17.32 -17.95
N PHE A 262 -7.36 -16.73 -18.59
CA PHE A 262 -8.27 -17.43 -19.50
C PHE A 262 -8.21 -16.81 -20.91
N PRO A 263 -7.05 -16.93 -21.60
CA PRO A 263 -6.89 -16.38 -22.94
C PRO A 263 -7.77 -17.08 -23.99
N GLU A 264 -8.40 -18.21 -23.63
CA GLU A 264 -9.31 -18.97 -24.49
C GLU A 264 -10.67 -18.28 -24.70
N PHE A 265 -11.03 -17.27 -23.91
CA PHE A 265 -12.24 -16.48 -24.17
C PHE A 265 -12.07 -15.59 -25.40
N LYS A 266 -13.12 -15.49 -26.24
CA LYS A 266 -13.14 -14.58 -27.40
C LYS A 266 -12.89 -13.11 -27.02
N GLU A 267 -13.30 -12.73 -25.82
CA GLU A 267 -13.18 -11.37 -25.28
C GLU A 267 -11.88 -11.16 -24.47
N ALA A 268 -11.03 -12.18 -24.30
CA ALA A 268 -9.85 -12.09 -23.44
C ALA A 268 -8.89 -10.96 -23.85
N VAL A 269 -8.70 -10.74 -25.15
CA VAL A 269 -7.87 -9.65 -25.67
C VAL A 269 -8.45 -8.29 -25.28
N SER A 270 -9.76 -8.07 -25.45
CA SER A 270 -10.38 -6.78 -25.10
C SER A 270 -10.38 -6.52 -23.60
N TRP A 271 -10.44 -7.57 -22.77
CA TRP A 271 -10.27 -7.44 -21.32
C TRP A 271 -8.87 -6.95 -20.94
N ARG A 272 -7.80 -7.51 -21.55
CA ARG A 272 -6.42 -7.06 -21.33
C ARG A 272 -6.21 -5.65 -21.82
N GLU A 273 -6.61 -5.33 -23.05
CA GLU A 273 -6.50 -3.99 -23.63
C GLU A 273 -7.22 -2.93 -22.79
N SER A 274 -8.44 -3.24 -22.32
CA SER A 274 -9.22 -2.35 -21.46
C SER A 274 -8.48 -2.03 -20.16
N GLY A 275 -8.03 -3.07 -19.45
CA GLY A 275 -7.33 -2.88 -18.18
C GLY A 275 -5.98 -2.17 -18.36
N ILE A 276 -5.19 -2.53 -19.38
CA ILE A 276 -3.90 -1.90 -19.69
C ILE A 276 -4.10 -0.41 -20.01
N LYS A 277 -5.09 -0.08 -20.83
CA LYS A 277 -5.41 1.31 -21.18
C LYS A 277 -5.75 2.15 -19.95
N ILE A 278 -6.54 1.60 -19.02
CA ILE A 278 -6.88 2.29 -17.77
C ILE A 278 -5.64 2.45 -16.89
N LEU A 279 -4.89 1.38 -16.63
CA LEU A 279 -3.70 1.46 -15.79
C LEU A 279 -2.65 2.41 -16.37
N ASN A 280 -2.45 2.44 -17.69
CA ASN A 280 -1.53 3.38 -18.33
C ASN A 280 -2.01 4.84 -18.20
N ARG A 281 -3.30 5.10 -18.41
CA ARG A 281 -3.86 6.43 -18.21
C ARG A 281 -3.70 6.90 -16.76
N GLU A 282 -3.95 6.03 -15.80
CA GLU A 282 -3.91 6.40 -14.38
C GLU A 282 -2.48 6.52 -13.84
N ILE A 283 -1.52 5.69 -14.29
CA ILE A 283 -0.13 5.84 -13.88
C ILE A 283 0.46 7.18 -14.37
N GLU A 284 0.05 7.66 -15.56
CA GLU A 284 0.45 8.96 -16.11
C GLU A 284 -0.13 10.15 -15.33
N LYS A 285 -1.29 9.98 -14.70
CA LYS A 285 -1.91 11.01 -13.84
C LYS A 285 -1.35 11.04 -12.43
N GLN A 286 -1.06 9.87 -11.88
CA GLN A 286 -0.80 9.71 -10.46
C GLN A 286 0.70 9.67 -10.11
N VAL A 287 1.58 9.49 -11.10
CA VAL A 287 3.02 9.35 -10.86
C VAL A 287 3.76 10.51 -11.53
N TYR A 288 4.48 11.28 -10.72
CA TYR A 288 5.35 12.33 -11.23
C TYR A 288 6.50 11.75 -12.06
N GLU A 289 7.12 12.58 -12.91
CA GLU A 289 8.25 12.16 -13.74
C GLU A 289 9.42 11.59 -12.92
N ASP A 290 9.59 12.09 -11.69
CA ASP A 290 10.63 11.67 -10.74
C ASP A 290 10.34 10.32 -10.05
N GLY A 291 9.17 9.71 -10.35
CA GLY A 291 8.76 8.39 -9.89
C GLY A 291 7.87 8.41 -8.65
N SER A 292 7.67 9.54 -7.97
CA SER A 292 6.79 9.58 -6.80
C SER A 292 5.33 9.49 -7.19
N GLN A 293 4.53 8.83 -6.35
CA GLN A 293 3.07 8.92 -6.43
C GLN A 293 2.62 10.25 -5.79
N TYR A 294 1.55 10.86 -6.33
CA TYR A 294 1.16 12.24 -6.05
C TYR A 294 0.59 12.51 -4.65
N GLU A 295 0.20 11.49 -3.88
CA GLU A 295 -0.28 11.64 -2.51
C GLU A 295 0.84 11.97 -1.51
N LEU A 296 2.10 11.84 -1.94
CA LEU A 296 3.29 12.14 -1.13
C LEU A 296 3.31 11.35 0.19
N ASP A 297 2.83 10.11 0.14
CA ASP A 297 2.80 9.15 1.24
C ASP A 297 3.52 7.87 0.81
N LEU A 298 4.57 7.49 1.55
CA LEU A 298 5.42 6.36 1.19
C LEU A 298 4.76 4.99 1.40
N GLY A 299 3.75 4.89 2.28
CA GLY A 299 2.93 3.70 2.43
C GLY A 299 1.99 3.50 1.24
N TYR A 300 1.27 4.56 0.83
CA TYR A 300 0.42 4.52 -0.36
C TYR A 300 1.21 4.38 -1.65
N HIS A 301 2.36 5.04 -1.76
CA HIS A 301 3.28 4.86 -2.88
C HIS A 301 3.66 3.38 -3.07
N ALA A 302 4.05 2.68 -2.00
CA ALA A 302 4.37 1.26 -2.07
C ALA A 302 3.16 0.40 -2.46
N ALA A 303 1.96 0.73 -1.96
CA ALA A 303 0.72 0.06 -2.37
C ALA A 303 0.39 0.29 -3.86
N CYS A 304 0.59 1.50 -4.38
CA CYS A 304 0.42 1.80 -5.80
C CYS A 304 1.43 1.05 -6.68
N ILE A 305 2.71 0.96 -6.26
CA ILE A 305 3.69 0.09 -6.95
C ILE A 305 3.12 -1.32 -7.01
N ASP A 306 2.65 -1.86 -5.88
CA ASP A 306 2.12 -3.23 -5.81
C ASP A 306 0.91 -3.45 -6.74
N ILE A 307 0.05 -2.44 -6.95
CA ILE A 307 -1.05 -2.53 -7.91
C ILE A 307 -0.55 -2.58 -9.35
N PHE A 308 0.29 -1.61 -9.74
CA PHE A 308 0.77 -1.51 -11.12
C PHE A 308 1.69 -2.68 -11.50
N GLN A 309 2.62 -3.05 -10.63
CA GLN A 309 3.55 -4.16 -10.91
C GLN A 309 2.83 -5.51 -10.99
N LYS A 310 1.77 -5.75 -10.22
CA LYS A 310 1.05 -7.04 -10.22
C LYS A 310 0.40 -7.34 -11.57
N ALA A 311 -0.21 -6.34 -12.20
CA ALA A 311 -0.75 -6.48 -13.56
C ALA A 311 0.36 -6.85 -14.55
N LEU A 312 1.49 -6.14 -14.49
CA LEU A 312 2.62 -6.38 -15.37
C LEU A 312 3.26 -7.75 -15.13
N PHE A 313 3.44 -8.16 -13.87
CA PHE A 313 4.00 -9.47 -13.51
C PHE A 313 3.10 -10.63 -13.96
N MET A 314 1.77 -10.47 -13.87
CA MET A 314 0.82 -11.45 -14.40
C MET A 314 0.97 -11.62 -15.91
N ALA A 315 1.10 -10.51 -16.65
CA ALA A 315 1.31 -10.53 -18.09
C ALA A 315 2.70 -11.09 -18.49
N GLU A 316 3.77 -10.64 -17.82
CA GLU A 316 5.15 -11.14 -17.99
C GLU A 316 5.21 -12.67 -17.87
N SER A 317 4.65 -13.18 -16.77
CA SER A 317 4.63 -14.61 -16.43
C SER A 317 3.94 -15.49 -17.49
N ASN A 318 3.14 -14.88 -18.38
CA ASN A 318 2.30 -15.57 -19.34
C ASN A 318 2.56 -15.13 -20.80
N GLY A 319 3.64 -14.38 -21.05
CA GLY A 319 4.04 -13.99 -22.41
C GLY A 319 3.26 -12.80 -23.00
N PHE A 320 2.56 -12.02 -22.17
CA PHE A 320 1.80 -10.83 -22.58
C PHE A 320 2.51 -9.51 -22.24
N HIS A 321 3.80 -9.54 -21.89
CA HIS A 321 4.60 -8.35 -21.58
C HIS A 321 4.46 -7.23 -22.62
N ASN A 322 4.56 -7.61 -23.90
CA ASN A 322 4.59 -6.68 -25.03
C ASN A 322 3.26 -5.94 -25.26
N GLU A 323 2.18 -6.31 -24.57
CA GLU A 323 0.92 -5.56 -24.60
C GLU A 323 0.98 -4.28 -23.76
N PHE A 324 1.92 -4.20 -22.80
CA PHE A 324 2.11 -2.99 -21.99
C PHE A 324 2.98 -1.96 -22.74
N PRO A 325 2.61 -0.66 -22.70
CA PRO A 325 3.47 0.39 -23.22
C PRO A 325 4.81 0.44 -22.49
N GLN A 326 5.91 0.70 -23.21
CA GLN A 326 7.23 0.85 -22.60
C GLN A 326 7.27 2.00 -21.57
N SER A 327 6.46 3.05 -21.78
CA SER A 327 6.29 4.14 -20.81
C SER A 327 5.76 3.65 -19.47
N TYR A 328 4.80 2.72 -19.47
CA TYR A 328 4.26 2.10 -18.26
C TYR A 328 5.35 1.35 -17.49
N ILE A 329 6.05 0.45 -18.17
CA ILE A 329 7.11 -0.39 -17.58
C ILE A 329 8.20 0.48 -16.96
N LYS A 330 8.67 1.49 -17.71
CA LYS A 330 9.67 2.45 -17.21
C LYS A 330 9.17 3.27 -16.03
N THR A 331 7.87 3.61 -15.99
CA THR A 331 7.30 4.37 -14.87
C THR A 331 7.23 3.50 -13.61
N VAL A 332 6.78 2.25 -13.71
CA VAL A 332 6.82 1.29 -12.58
C VAL A 332 8.24 1.13 -12.05
N GLU A 333 9.23 0.98 -12.93
CA GLU A 333 10.64 0.92 -12.54
C GLU A 333 11.10 2.21 -11.82
N ARG A 334 10.75 3.39 -12.35
CA ARG A 334 11.06 4.68 -11.70
C ARG A 334 10.43 4.81 -10.32
N MET A 335 9.19 4.32 -10.12
CA MET A 335 8.57 4.29 -8.80
C MET A 335 9.38 3.45 -7.81
N ILE A 336 9.83 2.26 -8.22
CA ILE A 336 10.66 1.39 -7.38
C ILE A 336 12.00 2.07 -7.03
N VAL A 337 12.63 2.72 -8.02
CA VAL A 337 13.89 3.45 -7.83
C VAL A 337 13.71 4.69 -6.96
N PHE A 338 12.57 5.38 -7.05
CA PHE A 338 12.20 6.44 -6.12
C PHE A 338 12.12 5.88 -4.69
N PHE A 339 11.38 4.80 -4.49
CA PHE A 339 11.13 4.24 -3.18
C PHE A 339 12.40 3.71 -2.51
N LEU A 340 13.29 3.01 -3.23
CA LEU A 340 14.54 2.50 -2.65
C LEU A 340 15.47 3.63 -2.16
N ASN A 341 15.43 4.79 -2.81
CA ASN A 341 16.19 5.97 -2.40
C ASN A 341 15.63 6.63 -1.13
N LEU A 342 14.45 6.22 -0.66
CA LEU A 342 13.82 6.71 0.58
C LEU A 342 13.75 5.62 1.66
N ASN A 343 14.36 4.46 1.43
CA ASN A 343 14.51 3.42 2.44
C ASN A 343 15.76 3.67 3.30
N PHE A 344 15.61 3.43 4.59
CA PHE A 344 16.69 3.24 5.55
C PHE A 344 17.32 1.84 5.38
N PRO A 345 18.54 1.60 5.91
CA PRO A 345 19.28 0.35 5.74
C PRO A 345 18.64 -0.86 6.42
N ASP A 346 17.62 -0.66 7.26
CA ASP A 346 16.80 -1.71 7.86
C ASP A 346 15.54 -2.04 7.04
N TYR A 347 15.45 -1.51 5.81
CA TYR A 347 14.31 -1.67 4.89
C TYR A 347 13.02 -1.05 5.41
N THR A 348 13.12 -0.11 6.34
CA THR A 348 12.02 0.79 6.69
C THR A 348 12.14 2.10 5.92
N TYR A 349 11.11 2.93 5.96
CA TYR A 349 11.06 4.25 5.33
C TYR A 349 10.41 5.25 6.30
N PRO A 350 10.54 6.57 6.07
CA PRO A 350 9.93 7.58 6.93
C PRO A 350 8.42 7.45 7.07
N CYS A 351 7.92 7.74 8.27
CA CYS A 351 6.48 7.72 8.59
C CYS A 351 5.77 9.04 8.24
N PHE A 352 6.17 9.69 7.15
CA PHE A 352 5.51 10.92 6.69
C PHE A 352 4.06 10.66 6.24
N SER A 353 3.24 11.70 6.27
CA SER A 353 1.83 11.62 5.85
C SER A 353 1.06 10.59 6.69
N ASP A 354 0.30 9.67 6.09
CA ASP A 354 -0.40 8.60 6.80
C ASP A 354 0.39 7.28 6.85
N ALA A 355 1.68 7.31 6.52
CA ALA A 355 2.50 6.11 6.40
C ALA A 355 2.77 5.43 7.74
N SER A 356 2.63 4.10 7.77
CA SER A 356 3.12 3.23 8.86
C SER A 356 4.48 2.63 8.50
N ARG A 357 5.27 2.30 9.53
CA ARG A 357 6.58 1.69 9.39
C ARG A 357 6.44 0.21 9.05
N ASN A 358 6.78 -0.13 7.81
CA ASN A 358 6.77 -1.51 7.34
C ASN A 358 8.15 -1.89 6.81
N ASN A 359 8.48 -3.18 6.89
CA ASN A 359 9.66 -3.71 6.21
C ASN A 359 9.34 -3.95 4.73
N THR A 360 10.20 -3.46 3.85
CA THR A 360 9.99 -3.46 2.40
C THR A 360 10.72 -4.59 1.65
N TRP A 361 11.58 -5.36 2.33
CA TRP A 361 12.47 -6.34 1.68
C TRP A 361 11.71 -7.34 0.80
N GLY A 362 10.60 -7.91 1.30
CA GLY A 362 9.79 -8.86 0.55
C GLY A 362 9.22 -8.30 -0.76
N ARG A 363 9.05 -6.97 -0.87
CA ARG A 363 8.64 -6.31 -2.10
C ARG A 363 9.78 -6.28 -3.12
N PHE A 364 10.98 -5.88 -2.72
CA PHE A 364 12.15 -5.85 -3.60
C PHE A 364 12.46 -7.22 -4.20
N TRP A 365 12.30 -8.29 -3.42
CA TRP A 365 12.46 -9.64 -3.93
C TRP A 365 11.49 -9.97 -5.08
N ASN A 366 10.23 -9.52 -5.00
CA ASN A 366 9.27 -9.69 -6.09
C ASN A 366 9.58 -8.78 -7.27
N TRP A 367 9.94 -7.51 -7.02
CA TRP A 367 10.26 -6.55 -8.07
C TRP A 367 11.52 -6.91 -8.86
N ALA A 368 12.51 -7.55 -8.25
CA ALA A 368 13.70 -8.05 -8.94
C ALA A 368 13.38 -9.12 -9.99
N LYS A 369 12.28 -9.87 -9.85
CA LYS A 369 11.83 -10.82 -10.89
C LYS A 369 11.30 -10.11 -12.13
N LEU A 370 10.69 -8.95 -11.93
CA LEU A 370 10.11 -8.14 -12.99
C LEU A 370 11.16 -7.28 -13.71
N PHE A 371 12.18 -6.85 -12.97
CA PHE A 371 13.29 -6.05 -13.46
C PHE A 371 14.62 -6.75 -13.17
N PRO A 372 14.88 -7.93 -13.78
CA PRO A 372 16.05 -8.74 -13.46
C PRO A 372 17.35 -7.98 -13.74
N ASP A 373 17.40 -7.16 -14.79
CA ASP A 373 18.60 -6.43 -15.22
C ASP A 373 18.90 -5.18 -14.36
N ASN A 374 17.99 -4.80 -13.46
CA ASN A 374 18.21 -3.66 -12.58
C ASN A 374 19.03 -4.08 -11.34
N GLU A 375 20.33 -3.83 -11.41
CA GLU A 375 21.30 -4.19 -10.35
C GLU A 375 20.99 -3.55 -8.99
N GLN A 376 20.32 -2.38 -8.94
CA GLN A 376 19.94 -1.71 -7.68
C GLN A 376 18.78 -2.43 -7.00
N ILE A 377 17.77 -2.82 -7.78
CA ILE A 377 16.66 -3.62 -7.28
C ILE A 377 17.17 -4.98 -6.82
N ARG A 378 18.10 -5.60 -7.57
CA ARG A 378 18.77 -6.85 -7.19
C ARG A 378 19.57 -6.72 -5.88
N TYR A 379 20.27 -5.61 -5.68
CA TYR A 379 20.98 -5.33 -4.43
C TYR A 379 20.05 -5.33 -3.22
N PHE A 380 18.92 -4.61 -3.31
CA PHE A 380 17.92 -4.60 -2.24
C PHE A 380 17.23 -5.96 -2.06
N ALA A 381 16.93 -6.66 -3.15
CA ALA A 381 16.30 -7.99 -3.10
C ALA A 381 17.17 -9.03 -2.38
N THR A 382 18.49 -8.94 -2.55
CA THR A 382 19.46 -9.92 -2.05
C THR A 382 20.19 -9.47 -0.78
N LEU A 383 19.75 -8.38 -0.15
CA LEU A 383 20.39 -7.80 1.04
C LEU A 383 21.88 -7.48 0.82
N GLY A 384 22.21 -7.01 -0.39
CA GLY A 384 23.55 -6.62 -0.82
C GLY A 384 24.49 -7.77 -1.18
N LYS A 385 23.99 -9.01 -1.26
CA LYS A 385 24.81 -10.18 -1.67
C LYS A 385 25.11 -10.20 -3.17
N GLU A 386 24.19 -9.71 -3.98
CA GLU A 386 24.31 -9.60 -5.43
C GLU A 386 23.83 -8.23 -5.89
N GLY A 387 23.99 -7.90 -7.17
CA GLY A 387 23.63 -6.58 -7.67
C GLY A 387 24.63 -5.49 -7.26
N LYS A 388 24.22 -4.23 -7.37
CA LYS A 388 25.02 -3.06 -7.00
C LYS A 388 24.17 -2.07 -6.23
N ALA A 389 24.71 -1.51 -5.16
CA ALA A 389 24.08 -0.37 -4.50
C ALA A 389 23.90 0.78 -5.52
N PRO A 390 22.89 1.66 -5.34
CA PRO A 390 22.73 2.81 -6.22
C PRO A 390 24.01 3.64 -6.32
N ASP A 391 24.34 4.07 -7.54
CA ASP A 391 25.56 4.84 -7.82
C ASP A 391 25.55 6.20 -7.10
N ASN A 392 24.36 6.72 -6.78
CA ASN A 392 24.21 7.92 -5.97
C ASN A 392 24.32 7.59 -4.47
N LEU A 393 24.85 8.55 -3.71
CA LEU A 393 24.60 8.64 -2.28
C LEU A 393 23.36 9.51 -2.07
N SER A 394 23.56 10.81 -1.87
CA SER A 394 22.47 11.78 -1.72
C SER A 394 21.67 11.93 -3.01
N LYS A 395 20.33 12.04 -2.89
CA LYS A 395 19.40 12.09 -4.02
C LYS A 395 18.25 13.06 -3.73
N GLY A 396 17.90 13.87 -4.73
CA GLY A 396 16.75 14.75 -4.70
C GLY A 396 15.73 14.37 -5.76
N PHE A 397 14.46 14.38 -5.38
CA PHE A 397 13.29 14.21 -6.22
C PHE A 397 12.54 15.54 -6.20
N LEU A 398 12.89 16.43 -7.13
CA LEU A 398 12.55 17.85 -7.06
C LEU A 398 11.06 18.13 -7.30
N THR A 399 10.37 17.27 -8.06
CA THR A 399 8.95 17.44 -8.38
C THR A 399 8.08 17.07 -7.18
N SER A 400 8.35 15.92 -6.58
CA SER A 400 7.66 15.43 -5.38
C SER A 400 8.15 16.05 -4.07
N GLY A 401 9.35 16.64 -4.08
CA GLY A 401 9.97 17.30 -2.94
C GLY A 401 10.46 16.34 -1.86
N PHE A 402 11.00 15.20 -2.25
CA PHE A 402 11.72 14.31 -1.34
C PHE A 402 13.22 14.42 -1.55
N PHE A 403 13.98 14.58 -0.47
CA PHE A 403 15.43 14.72 -0.53
C PHE A 403 16.07 13.78 0.47
N THR A 404 17.15 13.14 0.07
CA THR A 404 17.95 12.30 0.96
C THR A 404 19.38 12.76 0.95
N PHE A 405 19.90 13.05 2.14
CA PHE A 405 21.34 13.08 2.38
C PHE A 405 21.77 11.74 2.98
N ARG A 406 22.81 11.12 2.43
CA ARG A 406 23.36 9.86 2.97
C ARG A 406 24.87 9.75 2.75
N ASN A 407 25.55 9.02 3.63
CA ASN A 407 26.97 8.63 3.45
C ASN A 407 27.18 7.15 3.09
N GLY A 408 26.10 6.38 2.99
CA GLY A 408 26.16 4.97 2.67
C GLY A 408 24.79 4.31 2.62
N TRP A 409 24.79 3.02 2.33
CA TRP A 409 23.59 2.17 2.21
C TRP A 409 23.48 1.12 3.33
N ASN A 410 24.47 1.06 4.22
CA ASN A 410 24.60 0.06 5.27
C ASN A 410 24.12 0.57 6.63
N LYS A 411 23.94 -0.36 7.59
CA LYS A 411 23.41 -0.10 8.95
C LYS A 411 24.24 0.83 9.83
N ASP A 412 25.43 1.24 9.41
CA ASP A 412 26.30 2.19 10.12
C ASP A 412 26.29 3.62 9.54
N ALA A 413 25.50 3.86 8.48
CA ALA A 413 25.44 5.16 7.81
C ALA A 413 24.85 6.31 8.67
N THR A 414 24.81 7.50 8.09
CA THR A 414 23.99 8.65 8.51
C THR A 414 23.07 9.00 7.35
N ILE A 415 21.76 9.09 7.59
CA ILE A 415 20.76 9.32 6.54
C ILE A 415 19.71 10.31 7.05
N MET A 416 19.57 11.45 6.39
CA MET A 416 18.46 12.37 6.60
C MET A 416 17.56 12.36 5.38
N ILE A 417 16.27 12.09 5.59
CA ILE A 417 15.26 12.14 4.53
C ILE A 417 14.32 13.30 4.85
N ILE A 418 14.11 14.19 3.89
CA ILE A 418 13.39 15.45 4.03
C ILE A 418 12.18 15.44 3.10
N LYS A 419 11.05 15.94 3.61
CA LYS A 419 9.81 16.17 2.85
C LYS A 419 9.53 17.67 2.76
N ALA A 420 9.64 18.22 1.55
CA ALA A 420 9.38 19.62 1.24
C ALA A 420 8.87 19.74 -0.20
N GLY A 421 7.68 19.19 -0.44
CA GLY A 421 7.06 19.07 -1.75
C GLY A 421 5.87 19.97 -2.02
N PRO A 422 5.17 19.74 -3.15
CA PRO A 422 3.96 20.45 -3.50
C PRO A 422 2.80 20.05 -2.56
N LYS A 423 1.64 20.66 -2.77
CA LYS A 423 0.41 20.27 -2.09
C LYS A 423 0.05 18.83 -2.48
N GLY A 424 -0.09 17.96 -1.46
CA GLY A 424 -0.70 16.65 -1.61
C GLY A 424 -2.20 16.67 -1.30
N GLU A 425 -2.80 15.48 -1.22
CA GLU A 425 -4.23 15.30 -0.94
C GLU A 425 -4.50 14.98 0.55
N TRP A 426 -5.62 14.32 0.84
CA TRP A 426 -6.10 13.99 2.19
C TRP A 426 -5.04 13.32 3.11
N HIS A 427 -4.22 12.44 2.54
CA HIS A 427 -3.19 11.70 3.29
C HIS A 427 -1.99 12.57 3.64
N CYS A 428 -1.65 13.55 2.79
CA CYS A 428 -0.56 14.48 3.06
C CYS A 428 -0.88 15.37 4.27
N GLN A 429 0.10 15.55 5.13
CA GLN A 429 0.03 16.41 6.30
C GLN A 429 0.68 17.78 6.03
N PRO A 430 0.31 18.84 6.78
CA PRO A 430 0.96 20.15 6.68
C PRO A 430 2.34 20.15 7.35
N ASP A 431 3.26 19.38 6.83
CA ASP A 431 4.55 19.04 7.44
C ASP A 431 5.76 19.56 6.63
N ASN A 432 5.55 20.44 5.66
CA ASN A 432 6.59 20.90 4.74
C ASN A 432 7.86 21.36 5.47
N GLY A 433 8.99 20.80 5.06
CA GLY A 433 10.31 21.04 5.65
C GLY A 433 10.71 20.00 6.70
N THR A 434 9.79 19.16 7.18
CA THR A 434 10.09 18.08 8.13
C THR A 434 11.11 17.09 7.57
N PHE A 435 11.73 16.35 8.48
CA PHE A 435 12.68 15.31 8.14
C PHE A 435 12.63 14.18 9.17
N GLU A 436 13.09 13.00 8.74
CA GLU A 436 13.55 11.95 9.63
C GLU A 436 15.07 11.80 9.52
N LEU A 437 15.73 11.46 10.63
CA LEU A 437 17.18 11.26 10.68
C LEU A 437 17.51 9.92 11.30
N TRP A 438 18.15 9.06 10.51
CA TRP A 438 18.67 7.79 10.92
C TRP A 438 20.20 7.86 11.08
N PHE A 439 20.71 7.21 12.13
CA PHE A 439 22.14 7.11 12.40
C PHE A 439 22.48 5.77 13.05
N ASN A 440 23.37 5.02 12.41
CA ASN A 440 24.01 3.84 12.97
C ASN A 440 23.04 2.81 13.58
N GLY A 441 21.94 2.52 12.88
CA GLY A 441 20.96 1.51 13.25
C GLY A 441 19.73 2.02 14.00
N LYS A 442 19.66 3.31 14.34
CA LYS A 442 18.50 3.91 15.02
C LYS A 442 18.00 5.13 14.28
N ASN A 443 16.67 5.26 14.18
CA ASN A 443 16.02 6.50 13.78
C ASN A 443 15.95 7.44 15.00
N LEU A 444 16.69 8.55 14.94
CA LEU A 444 16.84 9.51 16.05
C LEU A 444 15.76 10.59 16.04
N PHE A 445 15.14 10.84 14.88
CA PHE A 445 14.06 11.81 14.69
C PHE A 445 12.94 11.14 13.88
N PRO A 446 12.22 10.15 14.43
CA PRO A 446 11.08 9.55 13.73
C PRO A 446 9.99 10.59 13.53
N ASP A 447 9.15 10.46 12.51
CA ASP A 447 7.98 11.32 12.35
C ASP A 447 6.93 11.04 13.44
N SER A 448 5.98 11.97 13.66
CA SER A 448 4.82 11.70 14.51
C SER A 448 3.99 10.53 13.96
N GLY A 449 3.93 10.38 12.65
CA GLY A 449 3.15 9.35 11.97
C GLY A 449 1.64 9.60 12.00
N SER A 450 0.85 8.61 11.55
CA SER A 450 -0.61 8.77 11.41
C SER A 450 -1.39 8.45 12.69
N TYR A 451 -1.00 7.38 13.39
CA TYR A 451 -1.72 6.71 14.48
C TYR A 451 -3.12 6.19 14.12
N VAL A 452 -4.02 7.04 13.62
CA VAL A 452 -5.38 6.71 13.23
C VAL A 452 -5.78 7.40 11.92
N TYR A 453 -6.68 6.77 11.15
CA TYR A 453 -7.26 7.34 9.93
C TYR A 453 -8.50 8.19 10.27
N GLY A 454 -9.69 7.80 9.83
CA GLY A 454 -10.96 8.45 10.19
C GLY A 454 -11.74 7.66 11.22
N GLY A 455 -12.64 8.34 11.94
CA GLY A 455 -13.55 7.71 12.88
C GLY A 455 -14.48 8.74 13.53
N ASP A 456 -15.05 8.37 14.66
CA ASP A 456 -15.88 9.26 15.47
C ASP A 456 -15.11 10.50 15.97
N LYS A 457 -15.79 11.36 16.73
CA LYS A 457 -15.24 12.60 17.25
C LYS A 457 -13.95 12.41 18.07
N GLU A 458 -13.81 11.32 18.81
CA GLU A 458 -12.60 11.08 19.62
C GLU A 458 -11.44 10.58 18.75
N VAL A 459 -11.73 9.71 17.77
CA VAL A 459 -10.73 9.30 16.77
C VAL A 459 -10.28 10.50 15.93
N ALA A 460 -11.20 11.40 15.56
CA ALA A 460 -10.87 12.60 14.79
C ALA A 460 -9.94 13.56 15.57
N LYS A 461 -10.14 13.74 16.87
CA LYS A 461 -9.21 14.52 17.72
C LYS A 461 -7.81 13.91 17.72
N LEU A 462 -7.73 12.58 17.84
CA LEU A 462 -6.46 11.86 17.80
C LEU A 462 -5.78 12.04 16.43
N ARG A 463 -6.52 11.86 15.32
CA ARG A 463 -6.01 12.12 13.97
C ARG A 463 -5.46 13.53 13.84
N ASN A 464 -6.25 14.52 14.27
CA ASN A 464 -5.90 15.93 14.12
C ASN A 464 -4.64 16.29 14.91
N TRP A 465 -4.43 15.71 16.10
CA TRP A 465 -3.19 15.92 16.87
C TRP A 465 -1.95 15.47 16.09
N PHE A 466 -2.00 14.26 15.52
CA PHE A 466 -0.87 13.71 14.75
C PHE A 466 -0.60 14.48 13.44
N ARG A 467 -1.59 15.22 12.93
CA ARG A 467 -1.48 16.05 11.73
C ARG A 467 -0.96 17.47 11.97
N GLN A 468 -0.78 17.89 13.22
CA GLN A 468 -0.39 19.27 13.51
C GLN A 468 1.01 19.59 12.96
N THR A 469 1.22 20.76 12.38
CA THR A 469 2.57 21.17 11.94
C THR A 469 3.54 21.25 13.12
N ALA A 470 3.06 21.64 14.30
CA ALA A 470 3.87 21.75 15.52
C ALA A 470 4.45 20.40 16.00
N VAL A 471 3.87 19.26 15.59
CA VAL A 471 4.40 17.94 15.97
C VAL A 471 5.40 17.38 14.93
N HIS A 472 5.87 18.21 14.00
CA HIS A 472 6.83 17.89 12.95
C HIS A 472 8.10 18.76 13.04
N ASN A 473 9.20 18.32 12.43
CA ASN A 473 10.51 18.97 12.56
C ASN A 473 10.57 20.23 11.66
N THR A 474 9.74 21.24 11.89
CA THR A 474 9.63 22.44 11.04
C THR A 474 9.26 23.69 11.83
N LEU A 475 9.03 24.81 11.13
CA LEU A 475 8.71 26.11 11.71
C LEU A 475 7.21 26.38 11.65
N THR A 476 6.64 26.91 12.73
CA THR A 476 5.27 27.43 12.77
C THR A 476 5.21 28.91 13.21
N LEU A 477 4.05 29.52 12.96
CA LEU A 477 3.64 30.81 13.52
C LEU A 477 2.51 30.58 14.52
N ASN A 478 2.75 30.89 15.79
CA ASN A 478 1.83 30.70 16.90
C ASN A 478 1.32 29.24 17.03
N ASN A 479 2.19 28.25 16.80
CA ASN A 479 1.85 26.82 16.79
C ASN A 479 0.71 26.41 15.84
N LYS A 480 0.36 27.25 14.86
CA LYS A 480 -0.70 26.95 13.89
C LYS A 480 -0.20 26.04 12.78
N ASP A 481 -1.09 25.22 12.25
CA ASP A 481 -0.82 24.45 11.05
C ASP A 481 -0.55 25.38 9.85
N LEU A 482 0.29 24.93 8.93
CA LEU A 482 0.58 25.65 7.69
C LEU A 482 -0.73 25.96 6.93
N GLU A 483 -0.91 27.21 6.53
CA GLU A 483 -2.04 27.62 5.68
C GLU A 483 -1.83 27.17 4.22
N THR A 484 -0.57 27.08 3.79
CA THR A 484 -0.19 26.61 2.46
C THR A 484 0.95 25.60 2.53
N THR A 485 0.77 24.47 1.84
CA THR A 485 1.74 23.37 1.71
C THR A 485 2.22 23.31 0.27
N GLN A 486 3.11 24.21 -0.14
CA GLN A 486 3.56 24.34 -1.53
C GLN A 486 5.03 24.76 -1.55
N SER A 487 5.91 23.81 -1.21
CA SER A 487 7.33 24.09 -1.17
C SER A 487 7.91 24.28 -2.57
N VAL A 488 8.85 25.20 -2.68
CA VAL A 488 9.64 25.47 -3.87
C VAL A 488 11.10 25.16 -3.57
N THR A 489 11.67 24.24 -4.32
CA THR A 489 13.10 23.94 -4.25
C THR A 489 13.87 25.09 -4.89
N LYS A 490 14.58 25.88 -4.08
CA LYS A 490 15.43 26.98 -4.56
C LYS A 490 16.80 26.48 -5.00
N GLN A 491 17.31 25.43 -4.36
CA GLN A 491 18.58 24.81 -4.72
C GLN A 491 18.68 23.40 -4.18
N TRP A 492 19.27 22.50 -4.96
CA TRP A 492 19.68 21.17 -4.53
C TRP A 492 21.09 20.89 -5.04
N LYS A 493 22.01 20.55 -4.13
CA LYS A 493 23.39 20.17 -4.43
C LYS A 493 23.75 18.93 -3.61
N ALA A 494 23.92 17.80 -4.28
CA ALA A 494 24.21 16.51 -3.65
C ALA A 494 25.71 16.19 -3.55
N ASP A 495 26.58 16.92 -4.26
CA ASP A 495 27.99 16.58 -4.41
C ASP A 495 28.93 17.41 -3.52
N GLY A 496 30.09 16.83 -3.22
CA GLY A 496 31.18 17.44 -2.46
C GLY A 496 30.98 17.39 -0.94
N ASP A 497 31.96 17.96 -0.23
CA ASP A 497 32.03 17.94 1.24
C ASP A 497 30.93 18.74 1.94
N ILE A 498 30.30 19.67 1.22
CA ILE A 498 29.16 20.45 1.70
C ILE A 498 28.05 20.32 0.66
N GLN A 499 27.08 19.47 1.00
CA GLN A 499 25.85 19.25 0.26
C GLN A 499 24.78 20.20 0.81
N VAL A 500 23.86 20.65 -0.04
CA VAL A 500 22.91 21.72 0.30
C VAL A 500 21.54 21.45 -0.29
N LEU A 501 20.51 21.62 0.54
CA LEU A 501 19.13 21.80 0.11
C LEU A 501 18.68 23.20 0.55
N VAL A 502 18.06 23.95 -0.34
CA VAL A 502 17.31 25.16 0.00
C VAL A 502 15.89 25.02 -0.51
N THR A 503 14.94 25.11 0.41
CA THR A 503 13.51 25.06 0.13
C THR A 503 12.79 26.25 0.76
N GLU A 504 11.77 26.75 0.09
CA GLU A 504 10.92 27.84 0.57
C GLU A 504 9.45 27.44 0.51
N ASN A 505 8.69 27.70 1.57
CA ASN A 505 7.26 27.49 1.63
C ASN A 505 6.55 28.78 2.06
N PRO A 506 5.49 29.23 1.36
CA PRO A 506 4.68 30.38 1.77
C PRO A 506 3.71 29.97 2.90
N SER A 507 4.27 29.56 4.04
CA SER A 507 3.57 28.87 5.13
C SER A 507 2.31 29.56 5.66
N TYR A 508 2.33 30.89 5.73
CA TYR A 508 1.19 31.70 6.19
C TYR A 508 1.06 32.94 5.32
N LYS A 509 -0.11 33.59 5.40
CA LYS A 509 -0.25 34.96 4.90
C LYS A 509 0.87 35.84 5.48
N GLU A 510 1.60 36.52 4.60
CA GLU A 510 2.69 37.44 4.96
C GLU A 510 3.87 36.79 5.72
N LEU A 511 4.00 35.45 5.69
CA LEU A 511 5.16 34.74 6.22
C LEU A 511 5.60 33.60 5.31
N LYS A 512 6.78 33.75 4.73
CA LYS A 512 7.50 32.69 4.02
C LYS A 512 8.52 32.05 4.93
N HIS A 513 8.49 30.74 5.02
CA HIS A 513 9.53 29.95 5.67
C HIS A 513 10.56 29.52 4.63
N ARG A 514 11.81 29.94 4.80
CA ARG A 514 12.95 29.42 4.02
C ARG A 514 13.81 28.53 4.92
N ARG A 515 14.13 27.33 4.44
CA ARG A 515 15.00 26.38 5.12
C ARG A 515 16.20 26.05 4.25
N PHE A 516 17.40 26.28 4.77
CA PHE A 516 18.65 25.74 4.26
C PHE A 516 19.03 24.53 5.09
N ILE A 517 19.43 23.44 4.45
CA ILE A 517 20.01 22.27 5.11
C ILE A 517 21.37 22.03 4.48
N PHE A 518 22.41 22.27 5.25
CA PHE A 518 23.78 21.90 4.92
C PHE A 518 24.07 20.54 5.52
N CYS A 519 24.54 19.61 4.70
CA CYS A 519 25.07 18.33 5.13
C CYS A 519 26.59 18.34 4.93
N ILE A 520 27.34 18.26 6.03
CA ILE A 520 28.80 18.43 6.03
C ILE A 520 29.47 17.08 6.20
N ASP A 521 30.37 16.75 5.27
CA ASP A 521 31.14 15.52 5.20
C ASP A 521 30.22 14.27 5.32
N ALA A 522 28.97 14.42 4.87
CA ALA A 522 27.87 13.46 5.02
C ALA A 522 27.72 12.88 6.44
N SER A 523 27.99 13.71 7.46
CA SER A 523 28.13 13.26 8.86
C SER A 523 27.26 14.05 9.84
N TYR A 524 27.15 15.36 9.69
CA TYR A 524 26.33 16.22 10.53
C TYR A 524 25.64 17.31 9.71
N PHE A 525 24.63 17.93 10.32
CA PHE A 525 23.74 18.85 9.64
C PHE A 525 23.75 20.22 10.30
N VAL A 526 23.67 21.25 9.48
CA VAL A 526 23.42 22.62 9.93
C VAL A 526 22.20 23.13 9.18
N ILE A 527 21.15 23.43 9.91
CA ILE A 527 19.87 23.91 9.38
C ILE A 527 19.76 25.39 9.68
N VAL A 528 19.47 26.19 8.65
CA VAL A 528 19.17 27.61 8.79
C VAL A 528 17.70 27.81 8.44
N ASP A 529 16.91 28.23 9.42
CA ASP A 529 15.48 28.52 9.25
C ASP A 529 15.24 30.02 9.28
N GLU A 530 14.52 30.54 8.29
CA GLU A 530 14.19 31.95 8.18
C GLU A 530 12.68 32.16 8.06
N ALA A 531 12.12 32.95 8.98
CA ALA A 531 10.74 33.43 8.92
C ALA A 531 10.71 34.84 8.32
N ILE A 532 10.42 34.91 7.02
CA ILE A 532 10.54 36.10 6.17
C ILE A 532 9.15 36.70 5.91
N GLY A 533 8.97 37.98 6.20
CA GLY A 533 7.74 38.72 5.87
C GLY A 533 7.24 39.61 7.01
N THR A 534 6.07 40.22 6.83
CA THR A 534 5.49 41.21 7.74
C THR A 534 4.69 40.61 8.88
N ALA A 535 4.31 39.33 8.81
CA ALA A 535 3.56 38.67 9.87
C ALA A 535 4.30 38.72 11.22
N GLN A 536 3.53 38.89 12.30
CA GLN A 536 4.01 39.01 13.67
C GLN A 536 3.38 37.95 14.56
N GLY A 537 4.05 37.64 15.66
CA GLY A 537 3.66 36.61 16.62
C GLY A 537 4.85 35.78 17.07
N THR A 538 4.59 34.67 17.73
CA THR A 538 5.61 33.73 18.16
C THR A 538 6.01 32.85 16.99
N ILE A 539 7.28 32.89 16.60
CA ILE A 539 7.86 31.93 15.66
C ILE A 539 8.35 30.74 16.47
N ASN A 540 7.83 29.55 16.18
CA ASN A 540 8.16 28.33 16.89
C ASN A 540 8.96 27.41 15.95
N LEU A 541 10.18 27.03 16.33
CA LEU A 541 10.96 26.02 15.60
C LEU A 541 10.94 24.71 16.39
N HIS A 542 10.28 23.69 15.84
CA HIS A 542 10.00 22.43 16.55
C HIS A 542 11.00 21.34 16.18
N TYR A 543 11.33 20.50 17.17
CA TYR A 543 12.11 19.29 17.00
C TYR A 543 11.55 18.13 17.83
N GLN A 544 11.44 16.95 17.22
CA GLN A 544 10.92 15.76 17.86
C GLN A 544 11.94 14.62 17.77
N LEU A 545 12.36 14.13 18.93
CA LEU A 545 13.36 13.07 19.04
C LEU A 545 12.69 11.71 19.22
N CYS A 546 13.41 10.61 19.01
CA CYS A 546 12.91 9.30 19.44
C CYS A 546 12.79 9.22 20.97
N ASP A 547 12.03 8.25 21.47
CA ASP A 547 11.89 8.02 22.91
C ASP A 547 13.22 7.64 23.57
N GLY A 548 13.31 8.02 24.85
CA GLY A 548 14.46 7.78 25.72
C GLY A 548 14.91 9.03 26.46
N LYS A 549 15.98 8.89 27.24
CA LYS A 549 16.49 9.96 28.10
C LYS A 549 17.19 11.05 27.28
N ILE A 550 16.90 12.31 27.60
CA ILE A 550 17.55 13.49 27.03
C ILE A 550 18.15 14.33 28.16
N ASN A 551 19.38 14.80 27.96
CA ASN A 551 19.99 15.83 28.78
C ASN A 551 19.67 17.19 28.16
N VAL A 552 18.98 18.05 28.92
CA VAL A 552 18.52 19.37 28.47
C VAL A 552 19.37 20.46 29.11
N ASP A 553 19.96 21.31 28.29
CA ASP A 553 20.64 22.54 28.69
C ASP A 553 19.88 23.73 28.10
N SER A 554 18.86 24.18 28.84
CA SER A 554 18.00 25.28 28.43
C SER A 554 18.73 26.62 28.37
N GLN A 555 19.86 26.79 29.07
CA GLN A 555 20.63 28.03 29.02
C GLN A 555 21.28 28.17 27.64
N ASN A 556 21.97 27.13 27.18
CA ASN A 556 22.65 27.10 25.89
C ASN A 556 21.78 26.61 24.73
N LYS A 557 20.48 26.38 24.96
CA LYS A 557 19.51 25.92 23.95
C LYS A 557 19.96 24.62 23.28
N LYS A 558 20.41 23.68 24.11
CA LYS A 558 21.10 22.47 23.70
C LYS A 558 20.42 21.23 24.26
N LEU A 559 20.31 20.22 23.41
CA LEU A 559 19.80 18.90 23.70
C LEU A 559 20.87 17.87 23.39
N ALA A 560 21.01 16.88 24.26
CA ALA A 560 21.90 15.75 24.03
C ALA A 560 21.18 14.46 24.45
N THR A 561 21.01 13.52 23.53
CA THR A 561 20.39 12.22 23.86
C THR A 561 21.31 11.44 24.80
N ALA A 562 20.76 10.65 25.70
CA ALA A 562 21.49 9.74 26.57
C ALA A 562 20.98 8.30 26.38
N TYR A 563 20.90 7.88 25.12
CA TYR A 563 20.46 6.53 24.74
C TYR A 563 21.59 5.52 24.94
N GLU A 564 21.21 4.29 25.24
CA GLU A 564 22.14 3.16 25.23
C GLU A 564 22.67 2.91 23.81
N GLY A 565 23.93 2.48 23.73
CA GLY A 565 24.57 2.13 22.47
C GLY A 565 25.16 3.31 21.69
N ASN A 566 25.35 3.11 20.39
CA ASN A 566 26.17 3.96 19.53
C ASN A 566 25.35 4.88 18.61
N SER A 567 24.12 5.22 18.99
CA SER A 567 23.23 6.07 18.20
C SER A 567 22.67 7.18 19.06
N ASN A 568 23.44 8.26 19.17
CA ASN A 568 23.08 9.45 19.94
C ASN A 568 23.19 10.71 19.05
N VAL A 569 22.66 11.83 19.52
CA VAL A 569 22.73 13.12 18.83
C VAL A 569 22.85 14.27 19.83
N VAL A 570 23.64 15.28 19.45
CA VAL A 570 23.66 16.59 20.09
C VAL A 570 23.03 17.60 19.14
N LEU A 571 22.01 18.30 19.61
CA LEU A 571 21.33 19.38 18.89
C LEU A 571 21.55 20.69 19.65
N GLN A 572 21.95 21.76 18.96
CA GLN A 572 22.04 23.09 19.57
C GLN A 572 21.49 24.17 18.63
N CYS A 573 20.62 25.02 19.16
CA CYS A 573 19.94 26.08 18.42
C CYS A 573 20.49 27.46 18.79
N PHE A 574 20.70 28.30 17.77
CA PHE A 574 21.09 29.70 17.86
C PHE A 574 20.08 30.54 17.07
N ALA A 575 19.91 31.82 17.40
CA ALA A 575 19.08 32.72 16.63
C ALA A 575 19.61 34.17 16.67
N ASN A 576 19.10 35.01 15.78
CA ASN A 576 19.38 36.46 15.80
C ASN A 576 18.61 37.22 16.90
N LYS A 577 17.69 36.55 17.60
CA LYS A 577 16.90 37.08 18.72
C LYS A 577 16.93 36.11 19.89
N GLU A 578 16.46 36.56 21.05
CA GLU A 578 16.37 35.71 22.25
C GLU A 578 15.41 34.53 22.02
N ILE A 579 15.89 33.33 22.32
CA ILE A 579 15.11 32.09 22.20
C ILE A 579 14.54 31.74 23.57
N LYS A 580 13.24 31.42 23.63
CA LYS A 580 12.63 30.68 24.73
C LYS A 580 12.48 29.22 24.34
N MET A 581 13.17 28.33 25.04
CA MET A 581 13.10 26.89 24.78
C MET A 581 12.05 26.25 25.68
N GLU A 582 11.15 25.47 25.10
CA GLU A 582 10.04 24.82 25.79
C GLU A 582 10.00 23.33 25.45
N GLU A 583 9.75 22.49 26.45
CA GLU A 583 9.41 21.08 26.25
C GLU A 583 7.93 20.99 25.91
N GLU A 584 7.60 20.18 24.91
CA GLU A 584 6.25 19.99 24.38
C GLU A 584 5.76 18.55 24.59
N GLU A 585 4.44 18.35 24.50
CA GLU A 585 3.90 17.01 24.38
C GLU A 585 4.33 16.38 23.05
N GLY A 586 4.94 15.19 23.10
CA GLY A 586 5.38 14.46 21.91
C GLY A 586 4.91 13.01 21.89
N TRP A 587 4.43 12.58 20.73
CA TRP A 587 4.13 11.18 20.40
C TRP A 587 4.68 10.84 19.03
N TYR A 588 5.04 9.57 18.83
CA TYR A 588 5.22 9.00 17.50
C TYR A 588 4.45 7.70 17.37
N SER A 589 4.06 7.35 16.15
CA SER A 589 3.30 6.16 15.82
C SER A 589 3.89 5.48 14.58
N THR A 590 4.47 4.30 14.78
CA THR A 590 4.99 3.46 13.68
C THR A 590 3.95 2.47 13.15
N SER A 591 2.85 2.23 13.85
CA SER A 591 1.79 1.32 13.42
C SER A 591 0.42 1.79 13.91
N TYR A 592 -0.63 1.41 13.17
CA TYR A 592 -2.00 1.80 13.47
C TYR A 592 -2.38 1.51 14.93
N ARG A 593 -3.00 2.48 15.61
CA ARG A 593 -3.46 2.43 17.01
C ARG A 593 -2.37 2.18 18.06
N HIS A 594 -1.10 2.29 17.70
CA HIS A 594 0.01 2.21 18.65
C HIS A 594 0.81 3.50 18.61
N ARG A 595 1.05 4.11 19.77
CA ARG A 595 1.86 5.33 19.88
C ARG A 595 2.76 5.26 21.11
N THR A 596 3.91 5.90 21.00
CA THR A 596 4.92 5.97 22.05
C THR A 596 5.18 7.43 22.40
N LYS A 597 5.20 7.74 23.71
CA LYS A 597 5.53 9.09 24.19
C LYS A 597 7.00 9.36 23.92
N ARG A 598 7.33 10.59 23.51
CA ARG A 598 8.70 10.99 23.19
C ARG A 598 9.01 12.43 23.63
N PRO A 599 10.30 12.79 23.73
CA PRO A 599 10.72 14.18 23.90
C PRO A 599 10.46 15.01 22.63
N ALA A 600 9.85 16.17 22.82
CA ALA A 600 9.65 17.19 21.79
C ALA A 600 9.95 18.58 22.39
N PHE A 601 10.50 19.47 21.58
CA PHE A 601 10.89 20.81 22.03
C PHE A 601 10.61 21.86 20.96
N ALA A 602 10.21 23.05 21.41
CA ALA A 602 10.12 24.25 20.58
C ALA A 602 11.16 25.30 21.00
N PHE A 603 11.78 25.94 20.01
CA PHE A 603 12.65 27.10 20.16
C PHE A 603 11.89 28.33 19.67
N ASN A 604 11.36 29.11 20.61
CA ASN A 604 10.42 30.19 20.35
C ASN A 604 11.12 31.55 20.29
N VAL A 605 10.78 32.37 19.30
CA VAL A 605 11.21 33.76 19.18
C VAL A 605 10.00 34.65 18.91
N GLU A 606 9.88 35.73 19.66
CA GLU A 606 8.86 36.76 19.40
C GLU A 606 9.24 37.64 18.20
N LYS A 607 8.40 37.61 17.16
CA LYS A 607 8.53 38.45 15.97
C LYS A 607 7.57 39.63 16.07
N THR A 608 8.10 40.76 16.54
CA THR A 608 7.34 42.01 16.79
C THR A 608 7.54 43.09 15.71
N SER A 609 8.31 42.80 14.67
CA SER A 609 8.61 43.71 13.56
C SER A 609 8.73 42.94 12.24
N GLU A 610 8.90 43.64 11.12
CA GLU A 610 9.13 43.05 9.79
C GLU A 610 10.51 42.38 9.66
N GLU A 611 11.37 42.54 10.66
CA GLU A 611 12.69 41.90 10.69
C GLU A 611 12.55 40.38 10.65
N THR A 612 13.31 39.75 9.75
CA THR A 612 13.36 38.29 9.62
C THR A 612 13.90 37.65 10.90
N VAL A 613 13.19 36.64 11.42
CA VAL A 613 13.72 35.75 12.44
C VAL A 613 14.54 34.67 11.75
N SER A 614 15.76 34.46 12.20
CA SER A 614 16.67 33.44 11.67
C SER A 614 17.20 32.56 12.79
N TYR A 615 17.10 31.25 12.59
CA TYR A 615 17.71 30.24 13.44
C TYR A 615 18.89 29.59 12.73
N ILE A 616 19.87 29.12 13.52
CA ILE A 616 20.86 28.14 13.10
C ILE A 616 20.76 26.97 14.07
N THR A 617 20.44 25.78 13.57
CA THR A 617 20.46 24.55 14.35
C THR A 617 21.57 23.63 13.86
N VAL A 618 22.46 23.23 14.76
CA VAL A 618 23.45 22.18 14.47
C VAL A 618 22.92 20.86 15.01
N ILE A 619 22.83 19.84 14.16
CA ILE A 619 22.45 18.47 14.52
C ILE A 619 23.67 17.58 14.28
N TYR A 620 24.25 17.08 15.36
CA TYR A 620 25.53 16.34 15.34
C TYR A 620 25.34 14.92 15.91
N PRO A 621 25.17 13.91 15.04
CA PRO A 621 25.14 12.50 15.46
C PRO A 621 26.47 12.07 16.11
N VAL A 622 26.38 11.33 17.20
CA VAL A 622 27.53 10.83 17.96
C VAL A 622 27.35 9.38 18.37
N LYS A 623 28.43 8.59 18.30
CA LYS A 623 28.43 7.22 18.81
C LYS A 623 28.58 7.19 20.34
N ASP A 624 29.50 7.99 20.87
CA ASP A 624 29.81 8.05 22.30
C ASP A 624 29.36 9.38 22.89
N ILE A 625 28.32 9.33 23.71
CA ILE A 625 27.74 10.52 24.35
C ILE A 625 28.63 11.15 25.42
N ASN A 626 29.59 10.40 25.96
CA ASN A 626 30.50 10.92 26.98
C ASN A 626 31.52 11.90 26.40
N LYS A 627 31.70 11.88 25.06
CA LYS A 627 32.52 12.88 24.38
C LYS A 627 31.78 14.21 24.36
N LYS A 628 32.30 15.17 25.10
CA LYS A 628 31.82 16.55 25.08
C LYS A 628 31.85 17.08 23.64
N VAL A 629 30.69 17.50 23.15
CA VAL A 629 30.55 18.21 21.87
C VAL A 629 30.33 19.68 22.18
N ASP A 630 31.29 20.54 21.87
CA ASP A 630 31.19 21.99 21.99
C ASP A 630 30.82 22.60 20.63
N ILE A 631 29.75 23.39 20.58
CA ILE A 631 29.20 23.94 19.34
C ILE A 631 29.04 25.45 19.50
N SER A 632 29.51 26.19 18.51
CA SER A 632 29.13 27.60 18.31
C SER A 632 28.82 27.84 16.85
N ALA A 633 27.77 28.60 16.55
CA ALA A 633 27.44 29.01 15.19
C ALA A 633 27.04 30.49 15.16
N LYS A 634 27.38 31.18 14.08
CA LYS A 634 26.98 32.57 13.84
C LYS A 634 26.80 32.86 12.36
N LEU A 635 25.81 33.68 12.02
CA LEU A 635 25.69 34.26 10.68
C LEU A 635 26.84 35.26 10.47
N GLN A 636 27.44 35.24 9.29
CA GLN A 636 28.49 36.18 8.87
C GLN A 636 27.96 37.17 7.82
N GLU A 637 27.34 36.65 6.77
CA GLU A 637 26.72 37.44 5.71
C GLU A 637 25.29 36.94 5.50
N LYS A 638 24.36 37.87 5.37
CA LYS A 638 22.98 37.56 5.03
C LYS A 638 22.45 38.61 4.07
N THR A 639 22.11 38.17 2.87
CA THR A 639 21.37 38.96 1.89
C THR A 639 20.11 38.20 1.49
N ARG A 640 19.28 38.78 0.60
CA ARG A 640 18.10 38.09 0.07
C ARG A 640 18.45 36.74 -0.60
N ASN A 641 19.64 36.69 -1.22
CA ASN A 641 20.09 35.59 -2.08
C ASN A 641 21.36 34.89 -1.56
N CYS A 642 21.94 35.33 -0.44
CA CYS A 642 23.16 34.73 0.13
C CYS A 642 22.97 34.44 1.62
N VAL A 643 23.38 33.25 2.05
CA VAL A 643 23.61 32.93 3.45
C VAL A 643 25.05 32.47 3.61
N GLU A 644 25.80 33.13 4.48
CA GLU A 644 27.12 32.73 4.93
C GLU A 644 27.12 32.63 6.46
N LEU A 645 27.61 31.51 6.99
CA LEU A 645 27.76 31.30 8.43
C LEU A 645 29.07 30.59 8.78
N GLU A 646 29.57 30.89 9.97
CA GLU A 646 30.68 30.17 10.59
C GLU A 646 30.10 29.19 11.63
N VAL A 647 30.45 27.92 11.51
CA VAL A 647 30.16 26.89 12.52
C VAL A 647 31.47 26.36 13.06
N LYS A 648 31.54 26.21 14.39
CA LYS A 648 32.69 25.64 15.09
C LYS A 648 32.23 24.48 15.96
N ILE A 649 32.80 23.30 15.74
CA ILE A 649 32.53 22.09 16.51
C ILE A 649 33.84 21.59 17.10
N ASN A 650 33.93 21.46 18.42
CA ASN A 650 35.12 20.99 19.14
C ASN A 650 36.41 21.72 18.71
N GLY A 651 36.35 23.04 18.56
CA GLY A 651 37.49 23.84 18.13
C GLY A 651 37.63 24.02 16.61
N LYS A 652 37.10 23.10 15.80
CA LYS A 652 37.24 23.11 14.33
C LYS A 652 36.22 24.01 13.67
N LYS A 653 36.67 25.01 12.94
CA LYS A 653 35.82 25.97 12.21
C LYS A 653 35.53 25.47 10.79
N LYS A 654 34.33 25.73 10.29
CA LYS A 654 33.92 25.54 8.90
C LYS A 654 33.00 26.70 8.50
N THR A 655 33.27 27.32 7.36
CA THR A 655 32.41 28.34 6.76
C THR A 655 31.45 27.67 5.79
N LEU A 656 30.16 27.94 5.93
CA LEU A 656 29.11 27.45 5.05
C LEU A 656 28.57 28.64 4.29
N LYS A 657 28.62 28.58 2.95
CA LYS A 657 28.11 29.63 2.07
C LYS A 657 27.17 29.01 1.05
N CYS A 658 26.01 29.62 0.87
CA CYS A 658 25.05 29.29 -0.17
C CYS A 658 24.60 30.56 -0.87
N GLN A 659 24.80 30.61 -2.18
CA GLN A 659 24.31 31.67 -3.05
C GLN A 659 23.17 31.10 -3.90
N LEU A 660 21.97 31.67 -3.76
CA LEU A 660 20.82 31.35 -4.57
C LEU A 660 20.97 31.98 -5.96
N GLN A 661 20.60 31.21 -6.99
CA GLN A 661 20.42 31.75 -8.33
C GLN A 661 19.15 32.62 -8.35
N GLU A 662 19.21 33.76 -9.04
CA GLU A 662 18.10 34.73 -9.11
C GLU A 662 16.84 34.15 -9.75
#